data_AF-A0A374JW65-F1
#
_entry.id   AF-A0A374JW65-F1
#
_cell.length_a   1.000
_cell.length_b   1.000
_cell.length_c   1.000
_cell.angle_alpha   90.00
_cell.angle_beta   90.00
_cell.angle_gamma   90.00
#
_symmetry.space_group_name_H-M   'P 1'
#
loop_
_entity.id
_entity.type
_entity.pdbx_description
1 polymer ?
#
loop_
_entity_poly.entity_id
_entity_poly.type
_entity_poly.pdbx_seq_one_letter_code
_entity_poly.pdbx_strand_id
1 'polypeptide(L)'
;MIKKRKSYRVVAGSIKSELLRGLSRKICIGALAFSAAVVLLTGGKVGAYASDQTRVSSDESQVTVGYDDLDDTLQKGGLGVVVEQQDGAASLASTYDATALEKLIVEGIKAGQTSIDVSELGLTRDDINNGAVRSIINSHPEFISLSGGYTYWTSGSSITKIAFTYLTNAKEEQQELDAALQEVKSKIDTSGMSDEEIVLAYHEYLTSTVAYAYEDYFNGTIAANHGYDMYGALVKHSCVCQGYAETMFYLLREAGLSCAIASSENINHAWNIVKIRGNWYHIDATWDDPVWDMPGRSYHDYFLVSFDTMNKNTLINHTKDRTDMVVSAQWGDTYTTAVDTTYESGKFWNGIEKAIFYKDGYWYSISEGSSKTSFNINKYQYSTNINKVLYSGTAKWTTPSGGYYPGVYSSIYLRGDNLYFTTPDSLNKIDITSTNVTPTELINIRTQYNSSTGNNLYAFGEQYGKLVYFITDSPNIKKTKDSSNSSKYNKEYAEYTFEMCISHKWDAGVVTKEPTYTSTGTKKYTCTNCGETKIETIAKLVCTSHVWDSGKVVTAPTYKTEGIKKYTCKNCGTTKTETIAKLVCTKHAWDAGVVTKQPTYKTEGTKKYTCKNCGTTKTETIAKLVCTTHAWDNGTVTKKATYTATGVRKYTCKTCGAAKQVTIARLKLAKVTVKSAQQAGAIKLTWNKASGASGYKIYRRTAKGRYVCIKTVKSGTTSYVDKTVKSGNRYYYCVKAYNGNVLSGYTEASILYIKAPVVTVRKSAQGVKLSWKKSAGAKKYIVYRKTPTGKYRAVKTVTAKTLSWTDKTAKKGQTYYYIVKAVNNKTYSAASPQKRIKR
;
A
#
# COMPACT_ATOMS: atom_id res chain seq x y z
N MET A 1 -45.12 1.72 44.08
CA MET A 1 -43.66 1.63 44.33
C MET A 1 -42.91 2.40 43.26
N ILE A 2 -42.36 3.54 43.66
CA ILE A 2 -41.68 4.54 42.83
C ILE A 2 -40.32 3.98 42.37
N LYS A 3 -40.13 3.74 41.07
CA LYS A 3 -38.81 3.46 40.50
C LYS A 3 -38.08 4.78 40.27
N LYS A 4 -37.10 5.07 41.11
CA LYS A 4 -36.16 6.20 40.96
C LYS A 4 -35.45 6.11 39.60
N ARG A 5 -35.70 7.09 38.72
CA ARG A 5 -34.79 7.44 37.61
C ARG A 5 -33.51 8.00 38.22
N LYS A 6 -32.36 7.35 37.99
CA LYS A 6 -31.06 8.02 38.10
C LYS A 6 -30.81 8.74 36.79
N SER A 7 -30.99 10.05 36.80
CA SER A 7 -30.53 10.98 35.78
C SER A 7 -29.01 11.06 35.85
N TYR A 8 -28.31 10.68 34.79
CA TYR A 8 -26.92 11.10 34.58
C TYR A 8 -26.96 12.55 34.11
N ARG A 9 -26.45 13.47 34.94
CA ARG A 9 -26.11 14.83 34.51
C ARG A 9 -24.92 14.70 33.56
N VAL A 10 -25.07 15.17 32.33
CA VAL A 10 -23.93 15.49 31.46
C VAL A 10 -23.17 16.61 32.15
N VAL A 11 -22.00 16.29 32.71
CA VAL A 11 -21.01 17.31 33.04
C VAL A 11 -20.35 17.64 31.71
N ALA A 12 -20.72 18.77 31.12
CA ALA A 12 -19.99 19.38 30.03
C ALA A 12 -18.64 19.87 30.59
N GLY A 13 -17.69 18.95 30.75
CA GLY A 13 -16.28 19.26 30.94
C GLY A 13 -15.61 19.05 29.59
N SER A 14 -14.91 20.08 29.10
CA SER A 14 -14.04 19.99 27.93
C SER A 14 -13.12 18.77 28.07
N ILE A 15 -13.35 17.74 27.27
CA ILE A 15 -12.40 16.63 27.12
C ILE A 15 -11.22 17.23 26.35
N LYS A 16 -10.03 17.27 26.98
CA LYS A 16 -8.81 17.75 26.32
C LYS A 16 -8.62 16.99 25.00
N SER A 17 -8.32 17.71 23.91
CA SER A 17 -8.06 17.16 22.57
C SER A 17 -7.04 16.02 22.57
N GLU A 18 -6.05 16.08 23.48
CA GLU A 18 -5.03 15.04 23.73
C GLU A 18 -5.64 13.68 24.12
N LEU A 19 -6.74 13.65 24.88
CA LEU A 19 -7.39 12.42 25.33
C LEU A 19 -8.20 11.75 24.20
N LEU A 20 -8.74 12.56 23.27
CA LEU A 20 -9.50 12.09 22.11
C LEU A 20 -8.58 11.53 21.01
N ARG A 21 -7.39 12.11 20.82
CA ARG A 21 -6.32 11.50 19.99
C ARG A 21 -5.97 10.09 20.48
N GLY A 22 -5.90 9.89 21.79
CA GLY A 22 -5.50 8.63 22.42
C GLY A 22 -6.48 7.46 22.33
N LEU A 23 -7.70 7.61 21.79
CA LEU A 23 -8.72 6.56 21.75
C LEU A 23 -8.95 5.93 20.36
N SER A 24 -8.27 6.42 19.31
CA SER A 24 -8.65 6.13 17.92
C SER A 24 -7.58 5.45 17.05
N ARG A 25 -6.37 5.20 17.56
CA ARG A 25 -5.21 4.76 16.76
C ARG A 25 -4.15 4.00 17.58
N LYS A 26 -4.53 3.03 18.41
CA LYS A 26 -3.55 2.22 19.16
C LYS A 26 -3.49 0.79 18.65
N ILE A 27 -2.29 0.34 18.25
CA ILE A 27 -1.91 -1.08 18.25
C ILE A 27 -0.79 -1.34 19.23
N CYS A 28 0.24 -0.48 19.24
CA CYS A 28 1.50 -0.79 19.91
C CYS A 28 1.50 -0.37 21.41
N ILE A 29 1.06 -1.24 22.33
CA ILE A 29 1.30 -1.18 23.79
C ILE A 29 2.23 -2.33 24.21
N GLY A 30 3.51 -2.04 24.48
CA GLY A 30 4.49 -3.06 24.86
C GLY A 30 4.22 -3.66 26.24
N ALA A 31 4.27 -4.99 26.32
CA ALA A 31 4.27 -5.74 27.57
C ALA A 31 5.69 -6.15 27.94
N LEU A 32 6.24 -5.60 29.02
CA LEU A 32 7.15 -6.29 29.97
C LEU A 32 7.45 -5.40 31.19
N ALA A 33 6.65 -5.54 32.26
CA ALA A 33 7.11 -5.56 33.65
C ALA A 33 5.95 -5.99 34.56
N PHE A 34 6.05 -7.21 35.09
CA PHE A 34 5.26 -7.66 36.23
C PHE A 34 5.80 -6.99 37.50
N SER A 35 4.89 -6.61 38.40
CA SER A 35 5.11 -6.22 39.82
C SER A 35 5.43 -4.74 40.10
N ALA A 36 4.40 -3.95 40.43
CA ALA A 36 4.24 -3.30 41.75
C ALA A 36 3.09 -2.26 41.74
N ALA A 37 2.07 -2.56 42.57
CA ALA A 37 1.15 -1.69 43.30
C ALA A 37 0.61 -0.37 42.66
N VAL A 38 -0.72 -0.31 42.43
CA VAL A 38 -1.63 0.60 43.17
C VAL A 38 -3.03 -0.05 43.30
N VAL A 39 -3.31 -0.52 44.52
CA VAL A 39 -4.52 -0.41 45.33
C VAL A 39 -5.90 -0.17 44.64
N LEU A 40 -6.73 -1.21 44.72
CA LEU A 40 -8.18 -1.24 45.02
C LEU A 40 -9.00 0.06 44.86
N LEU A 41 -9.85 0.08 43.84
CA LEU A 41 -11.27 0.40 44.02
C LEU A 41 -12.11 -0.79 43.57
N THR A 42 -12.96 -1.25 44.47
CA THR A 42 -13.74 -2.48 44.39
C THR A 42 -14.90 -2.36 43.39
N GLY A 43 -15.10 -3.41 42.60
CA GLY A 43 -16.41 -3.75 42.04
C GLY A 43 -16.82 -3.03 40.75
N GLY A 44 -16.18 -3.38 39.63
CA GLY A 44 -16.70 -3.10 38.29
C GLY A 44 -16.01 -3.95 37.25
N LYS A 45 -16.61 -5.06 36.84
CA LYS A 45 -16.20 -5.75 35.61
C LYS A 45 -16.53 -4.82 34.43
N VAL A 46 -15.54 -4.14 33.89
CA VAL A 46 -15.67 -3.46 32.60
C VAL A 46 -15.38 -4.52 31.54
N GLY A 47 -16.43 -5.11 31.00
CA GLY A 47 -16.31 -5.86 29.75
C GLY A 47 -16.07 -4.86 28.62
N ALA A 48 -15.14 -5.17 27.73
CA ALA A 48 -15.04 -4.49 26.44
C ALA A 48 -16.36 -4.71 25.69
N TYR A 49 -17.13 -3.64 25.51
CA TYR A 49 -18.35 -3.65 24.71
C TYR A 49 -18.03 -3.22 23.29
N ALA A 50 -18.70 -3.87 22.34
CA ALA A 50 -18.78 -3.47 20.94
C ALA A 50 -19.12 -1.98 20.83
N SER A 51 -18.60 -1.31 19.80
CA SER A 51 -18.90 0.06 19.37
C SER A 51 -20.32 0.52 19.73
N ASP A 52 -20.47 1.17 20.87
CA ASP A 52 -21.76 1.71 21.29
C ASP A 52 -21.98 3.04 20.53
N GLN A 53 -22.81 3.00 19.50
CA GLN A 53 -23.37 4.21 18.88
C GLN A 53 -24.10 4.99 19.98
N THR A 54 -23.55 6.13 20.39
CA THR A 54 -24.18 6.98 21.40
C THR A 54 -25.03 8.03 20.69
N ARG A 55 -26.34 7.99 20.97
CA ARG A 55 -27.31 8.96 20.48
C ARG A 55 -27.27 10.19 21.39
N VAL A 56 -26.77 11.31 20.88
CA VAL A 56 -26.51 12.52 21.68
C VAL A 56 -27.70 13.50 21.69
N SER A 57 -28.75 13.27 20.88
CA SER A 57 -29.89 14.19 20.74
C SER A 57 -31.25 13.48 20.79
N SER A 58 -32.26 14.20 21.29
CA SER A 58 -33.68 13.80 21.31
C SER A 58 -34.32 13.76 19.91
N ASP A 59 -33.61 14.24 18.88
CA ASP A 59 -34.01 14.13 17.48
C ASP A 59 -33.69 12.72 16.92
N GLU A 60 -34.59 12.12 16.14
CA GLU A 60 -34.40 10.82 15.48
C GLU A 60 -33.47 10.88 14.25
N SER A 61 -33.06 12.10 13.85
CA SER A 61 -32.31 12.35 12.63
C SER A 61 -30.78 12.31 12.76
N GLN A 62 -30.19 12.26 13.97
CA GLN A 62 -28.72 12.41 14.19
C GLN A 62 -28.08 11.19 14.90
N VAL A 63 -26.93 10.72 14.39
CA VAL A 63 -26.13 9.63 15.01
C VAL A 63 -24.64 9.96 14.97
N THR A 64 -23.92 9.68 16.07
CA THR A 64 -22.47 9.87 16.20
C THR A 64 -21.74 8.51 16.26
N VAL A 65 -20.65 8.38 15.50
CA VAL A 65 -19.82 7.18 15.39
C VAL A 65 -18.38 7.54 15.76
N GLY A 66 -17.80 6.84 16.74
CA GLY A 66 -16.39 7.02 17.12
C GLY A 66 -15.41 6.36 16.15
N TYR A 67 -14.15 6.78 16.19
CA TYR A 67 -13.04 6.05 15.57
C TYR A 67 -12.58 4.94 16.53
N ASP A 68 -12.41 3.70 16.04
CA ASP A 68 -11.87 2.61 16.87
C ASP A 68 -10.36 2.45 16.62
N ASP A 69 -9.69 1.75 17.54
CA ASP A 69 -8.29 1.35 17.41
C ASP A 69 -7.99 0.60 16.10
N LEU A 70 -6.73 0.70 15.66
CA LEU A 70 -6.30 0.17 14.37
C LEU A 70 -6.45 -1.37 14.34
N ASP A 71 -6.22 -2.10 15.44
CA ASP A 71 -6.45 -3.56 15.47
C ASP A 71 -7.94 -3.93 15.36
N ASP A 72 -8.77 -3.24 16.13
CA ASP A 72 -10.23 -3.35 16.09
C ASP A 72 -10.80 -3.03 14.69
N THR A 73 -10.14 -2.10 14.00
CA THR A 73 -10.39 -1.70 12.61
C THR A 73 -9.95 -2.76 11.60
N LEU A 74 -8.78 -3.35 11.78
CA LEU A 74 -8.27 -4.46 10.96
C LEU A 74 -9.19 -5.68 11.09
N GLN A 75 -9.64 -6.01 12.30
CA GLN A 75 -10.57 -7.12 12.58
C GLN A 75 -11.97 -6.90 11.98
N LYS A 76 -12.42 -5.64 11.92
CA LYS A 76 -13.67 -5.23 11.24
C LYS A 76 -13.48 -5.02 9.72
N GLY A 77 -12.27 -5.30 9.20
CA GLY A 77 -11.93 -5.30 7.77
C GLY A 77 -11.85 -3.91 7.15
N GLY A 78 -11.33 -2.94 7.91
CA GLY A 78 -11.54 -1.52 7.67
C GLY A 78 -10.31 -0.69 7.30
N LEU A 79 -9.19 -1.20 6.77
CA LEU A 79 -8.25 -0.30 6.05
C LEU A 79 -7.86 -0.81 4.65
N GLY A 80 -7.93 0.10 3.69
CA GLY A 80 -7.24 -0.05 2.40
C GLY A 80 -7.93 -0.99 1.42
N VAL A 81 -8.77 -0.41 0.58
CA VAL A 81 -9.22 -1.01 -0.67
C VAL A 81 -8.46 -0.33 -1.81
N VAL A 82 -7.57 -1.08 -2.48
CA VAL A 82 -7.22 -0.81 -3.88
C VAL A 82 -7.86 -1.94 -4.68
N VAL A 83 -8.99 -1.67 -5.34
CA VAL A 83 -9.60 -2.64 -6.28
C VAL A 83 -9.02 -2.40 -7.67
N GLU A 84 -8.41 -3.41 -8.28
CA GLU A 84 -8.66 -3.66 -9.71
C GLU A 84 -10.16 -3.96 -9.82
N GLN A 85 -10.98 -2.99 -10.26
CA GLN A 85 -12.45 -3.08 -10.35
C GLN A 85 -12.98 -4.52 -10.50
N GLN A 86 -13.37 -5.10 -9.37
CA GLN A 86 -14.12 -6.34 -9.26
C GLN A 86 -15.51 -6.01 -8.75
N ASP A 87 -16.49 -6.02 -9.66
CA ASP A 87 -17.89 -6.06 -9.26
C ASP A 87 -18.19 -7.37 -8.53
N GLY A 88 -18.60 -7.25 -7.27
CA GLY A 88 -19.58 -8.17 -6.70
C GLY A 88 -19.25 -8.78 -5.34
N ALA A 89 -19.24 -7.95 -4.29
CA ALA A 89 -19.61 -8.40 -2.95
C ALA A 89 -21.12 -8.23 -2.78
N ALA A 90 -21.82 -9.28 -2.33
CA ALA A 90 -23.20 -9.16 -1.87
C ALA A 90 -23.21 -9.21 -0.33
N SER A 91 -22.92 -8.07 0.28
CA SER A 91 -23.63 -7.61 1.48
C SER A 91 -25.13 -7.47 1.12
N LEU A 92 -26.02 -7.32 2.09
CA LEU A 92 -27.37 -6.79 1.80
C LEU A 92 -27.18 -5.56 0.90
N ALA A 93 -27.73 -5.61 -0.32
CA ALA A 93 -27.28 -4.76 -1.42
C ALA A 93 -27.36 -3.28 -1.06
N SER A 94 -26.22 -2.72 -0.68
CA SER A 94 -25.95 -1.30 -0.65
C SER A 94 -25.73 -0.85 -2.08
N THR A 95 -26.65 -0.07 -2.63
CA THR A 95 -26.64 0.35 -4.05
C THR A 95 -25.89 1.67 -4.28
N TYR A 96 -25.18 2.18 -3.27
CA TYR A 96 -24.47 3.46 -3.37
C TYR A 96 -23.19 3.32 -4.20
N ASP A 97 -22.83 4.41 -4.88
CA ASP A 97 -21.56 4.49 -5.62
C ASP A 97 -20.42 4.71 -4.62
N ALA A 98 -19.69 3.63 -4.31
CA ALA A 98 -18.59 3.67 -3.35
C ALA A 98 -17.40 4.54 -3.81
N THR A 99 -17.14 4.59 -5.13
CA THR A 99 -16.09 5.44 -5.69
C THR A 99 -16.48 6.92 -5.59
N ALA A 100 -17.74 7.25 -5.87
CA ALA A 100 -18.25 8.60 -5.67
C ALA A 100 -18.24 9.01 -4.19
N LEU A 101 -18.58 8.09 -3.27
CA LEU A 101 -18.49 8.34 -1.84
C LEU A 101 -17.05 8.61 -1.38
N GLU A 102 -16.09 7.76 -1.76
CA GLU A 102 -14.67 7.95 -1.45
C GLU A 102 -14.20 9.31 -1.96
N LYS A 103 -14.48 9.62 -3.23
CA LYS A 103 -14.12 10.91 -3.83
C LYS A 103 -14.69 12.10 -3.05
N LEU A 104 -16.00 12.10 -2.76
CA LEU A 104 -16.64 13.21 -2.04
C LEU A 104 -16.07 13.39 -0.64
N ILE A 105 -15.87 12.29 0.09
CA ILE A 105 -15.30 12.35 1.45
C ILE A 105 -13.86 12.85 1.42
N VAL A 106 -13.03 12.33 0.50
CA VAL A 106 -11.62 12.73 0.39
C VAL A 106 -11.48 14.20 -0.01
N GLU A 107 -12.24 14.66 -1.02
CA GLU A 107 -12.22 16.06 -1.45
C GLU A 107 -12.76 16.99 -0.36
N GLY A 108 -13.83 16.60 0.34
CA GLY A 108 -14.39 17.39 1.44
C GLY A 108 -13.44 17.50 2.62
N ILE A 109 -12.77 16.41 3.03
CA ILE A 109 -11.77 16.42 4.10
C ILE A 109 -10.56 17.29 3.72
N LYS A 110 -10.03 17.14 2.50
CA LYS A 110 -8.92 17.98 2.01
C LYS A 110 -9.29 19.45 1.91
N ALA A 111 -10.55 19.78 1.66
CA ALA A 111 -11.07 21.14 1.65
C ALA A 111 -11.42 21.67 3.06
N GLY A 112 -11.24 20.88 4.13
CA GLY A 112 -11.58 21.25 5.50
C GLY A 112 -13.09 21.41 5.74
N GLN A 113 -13.93 20.75 4.93
CA GLN A 113 -15.38 20.82 5.10
C GLN A 113 -15.79 20.09 6.38
N THR A 114 -16.51 20.78 7.25
CA THR A 114 -17.09 20.19 8.47
C THR A 114 -18.33 19.36 8.19
N SER A 115 -18.89 19.45 6.98
CA SER A 115 -20.08 18.74 6.56
C SER A 115 -20.06 18.47 5.05
N ILE A 116 -20.34 17.23 4.68
CA ILE A 116 -20.39 16.74 3.30
C ILE A 116 -21.80 16.25 3.02
N ASP A 117 -22.40 16.74 1.93
CA ASP A 117 -23.71 16.26 1.45
C ASP A 117 -23.52 14.94 0.70
N VAL A 118 -24.27 13.92 1.10
CA VAL A 118 -24.27 12.58 0.49
C VAL A 118 -25.68 12.13 0.08
N SER A 119 -26.63 13.05 0.06
CA SER A 119 -28.05 12.77 -0.18
C SER A 119 -28.32 12.11 -1.53
N GLU A 120 -27.53 12.43 -2.56
CA GLU A 120 -27.67 11.85 -3.91
C GLU A 120 -27.09 10.44 -4.05
N LEU A 121 -26.27 10.00 -3.09
CA LEU A 121 -25.58 8.70 -3.17
C LEU A 121 -26.45 7.52 -2.71
N GLY A 122 -27.59 7.80 -2.05
CA GLY A 122 -28.49 6.76 -1.55
C GLY A 122 -27.88 5.87 -0.46
N LEU A 123 -26.91 6.39 0.31
CA LEU A 123 -26.33 5.68 1.46
C LEU A 123 -27.42 5.33 2.47
N THR A 124 -27.30 4.18 3.10
CA THR A 124 -28.19 3.72 4.18
C THR A 124 -27.46 3.59 5.50
N ARG A 125 -28.21 3.42 6.59
CA ARG A 125 -27.63 3.13 7.92
C ARG A 125 -26.85 1.82 7.93
N ASP A 126 -27.30 0.82 7.19
CA ASP A 126 -26.59 -0.46 7.09
C ASP A 126 -25.23 -0.28 6.41
N ASP A 127 -25.11 0.64 5.46
CA ASP A 127 -23.84 0.93 4.76
C ASP A 127 -22.83 1.57 5.71
N ILE A 128 -23.29 2.52 6.52
CA ILE A 128 -22.49 3.13 7.58
C ILE A 128 -22.06 2.07 8.61
N ASN A 129 -22.99 1.23 9.07
CA ASN A 129 -22.71 0.13 10.02
C ASN A 129 -21.75 -0.92 9.45
N ASN A 130 -21.78 -1.13 8.13
CA ASN A 130 -20.87 -2.02 7.42
C ASN A 130 -19.52 -1.34 7.09
N GLY A 131 -19.29 -0.12 7.55
CA GLY A 131 -18.00 0.55 7.49
C GLY A 131 -17.74 1.41 6.25
N ALA A 132 -18.76 1.82 5.50
CA ALA A 132 -18.59 2.62 4.27
C ALA A 132 -17.66 3.83 4.45
N VAL A 133 -17.95 4.71 5.40
CA VAL A 133 -17.16 5.92 5.70
C VAL A 133 -15.84 5.57 6.37
N ARG A 134 -15.86 4.59 7.27
CA ARG A 134 -14.69 4.19 8.05
C ARG A 134 -13.59 3.60 7.17
N SER A 135 -13.97 2.76 6.21
CA SER A 135 -13.02 2.18 5.25
C SER A 135 -12.27 3.23 4.43
N ILE A 136 -12.95 4.33 4.08
CA ILE A 136 -12.36 5.46 3.37
C ILE A 136 -11.32 6.14 4.26
N ILE A 137 -11.71 6.64 5.43
CA ILE A 137 -10.82 7.37 6.35
C ILE A 137 -9.54 6.58 6.64
N ASN A 138 -9.70 5.29 6.88
CA ASN A 138 -8.62 4.39 7.19
C ASN A 138 -7.74 4.03 6.00
N SER A 139 -8.28 4.04 4.78
CA SER A 139 -7.45 3.92 3.57
C SER A 139 -6.65 5.20 3.29
N HIS A 140 -6.95 6.29 4.00
CA HIS A 140 -6.33 7.60 3.85
C HIS A 140 -5.60 8.01 5.14
N PRO A 141 -4.47 7.35 5.49
CA PRO A 141 -3.71 7.66 6.70
C PRO A 141 -3.21 9.11 6.76
N GLU A 142 -3.16 9.81 5.61
CA GLU A 142 -2.85 11.23 5.54
C GLU A 142 -3.89 12.12 6.26
N PHE A 143 -5.08 11.61 6.59
CA PHE A 143 -6.09 12.32 7.38
C PHE A 143 -5.74 12.33 8.88
N ILE A 144 -4.64 12.99 9.22
CA ILE A 144 -4.14 13.14 10.60
C ILE A 144 -4.99 14.10 11.45
N SER A 145 -5.78 14.94 10.78
CA SER A 145 -6.46 16.09 11.38
C SER A 145 -7.85 15.80 11.96
N LEU A 146 -8.36 14.58 11.80
CA LEU A 146 -9.70 14.19 12.23
C LEU A 146 -9.73 13.88 13.74
N SER A 147 -10.77 14.36 14.43
CA SER A 147 -10.99 14.18 15.86
C SER A 147 -12.37 13.57 16.14
N GLY A 148 -12.47 12.65 17.09
CA GLY A 148 -13.77 12.30 17.70
C GLY A 148 -14.79 11.58 16.80
N GLY A 149 -14.38 10.98 15.68
CA GLY A 149 -15.26 10.24 14.78
C GLY A 149 -15.98 11.09 13.74
N TYR A 150 -17.13 10.61 13.28
CA TYR A 150 -18.02 11.35 12.38
C TYR A 150 -19.47 11.27 12.84
N THR A 151 -20.25 12.27 12.48
CA THR A 151 -21.69 12.32 12.73
C THR A 151 -22.42 12.29 11.41
N TYR A 152 -23.56 11.60 11.33
CA TYR A 152 -24.37 11.59 10.12
C TYR A 152 -25.84 11.89 10.41
N TRP A 153 -26.53 12.38 9.38
CA TRP A 153 -27.95 12.69 9.42
C TRP A 153 -28.74 11.83 8.46
N THR A 154 -29.99 11.52 8.84
CA THR A 154 -30.88 10.69 8.01
C THR A 154 -32.17 11.40 7.67
N SER A 155 -32.66 11.18 6.45
CA SER A 155 -34.04 11.45 6.04
C SER A 155 -34.67 10.13 5.63
N GLY A 156 -35.59 9.61 6.46
CA GLY A 156 -36.08 8.23 6.31
C GLY A 156 -34.97 7.19 6.48
N SER A 157 -34.79 6.30 5.49
CA SER A 157 -33.73 5.28 5.49
C SER A 157 -32.39 5.76 4.91
N SER A 158 -32.37 6.93 4.28
CA SER A 158 -31.21 7.45 3.55
C SER A 158 -30.38 8.40 4.40
N ILE A 159 -29.05 8.31 4.28
CA ILE A 159 -28.10 9.25 4.85
C ILE A 159 -28.02 10.46 3.92
N THR A 160 -28.19 11.65 4.47
CA THR A 160 -28.16 12.90 3.69
C THR A 160 -26.87 13.68 3.88
N LYS A 161 -26.22 13.52 5.03
CA LYS A 161 -25.10 14.37 5.42
C LYS A 161 -24.14 13.63 6.34
N ILE A 162 -22.85 13.86 6.19
CA ILE A 162 -21.79 13.35 7.07
C ILE A 162 -20.94 14.55 7.50
N ALA A 163 -20.72 14.70 8.81
CA ALA A 163 -19.91 15.73 9.41
C ALA A 163 -18.69 15.14 10.10
N PHE A 164 -17.56 15.79 9.87
CA PHE A 164 -16.28 15.49 10.49
C PHE A 164 -15.93 16.58 11.49
N THR A 165 -15.30 16.18 12.59
CA THR A 165 -14.70 17.12 13.54
C THR A 165 -13.20 17.11 13.33
N TYR A 166 -12.60 18.30 13.33
CA TYR A 166 -11.16 18.48 13.13
C TYR A 166 -10.49 18.94 14.42
N LEU A 167 -9.19 18.64 14.55
CA LEU A 167 -8.34 19.23 15.58
C LEU A 167 -8.16 20.73 15.34
N THR A 168 -7.89 21.49 16.40
CA THR A 168 -7.78 22.96 16.32
C THR A 168 -6.65 23.42 15.40
N ASN A 169 -5.55 22.67 15.33
CA ASN A 169 -4.37 22.90 14.50
C ASN A 169 -4.33 22.02 13.23
N ALA A 170 -5.49 21.49 12.84
CA ALA A 170 -5.66 20.57 11.72
C ALA A 170 -5.10 21.08 10.39
N LYS A 171 -5.20 22.39 10.15
CA LYS A 171 -4.82 22.99 8.87
C LYS A 171 -3.31 23.16 8.77
N GLU A 172 -2.69 23.61 9.85
CA GLU A 172 -1.24 23.79 9.95
C GLU A 172 -0.53 22.44 9.87
N GLU A 173 -0.95 21.44 10.66
CA GLU A 173 -0.35 20.10 10.64
C GLU A 173 -0.49 19.43 9.26
N GLN A 174 -1.63 19.60 8.59
CA GLN A 174 -1.82 19.05 7.24
C GLN A 174 -0.90 19.72 6.21
N GLN A 175 -0.69 21.04 6.31
CA GLN A 175 0.22 21.77 5.41
C GLN A 175 1.69 21.33 5.59
N GLU A 176 2.11 21.10 6.83
CA GLU A 176 3.44 20.57 7.14
C GLU A 176 3.61 19.14 6.60
N LEU A 177 2.60 18.28 6.77
CA LEU A 177 2.62 16.92 6.21
C LEU A 177 2.67 16.95 4.68
N ASP A 178 1.86 17.79 4.03
CA ASP A 178 1.84 17.93 2.58
C ASP A 178 3.21 18.41 2.05
N ALA A 179 3.88 19.33 2.76
CA ALA A 179 5.23 19.78 2.43
C ALA A 179 6.26 18.66 2.57
N ALA A 180 6.21 17.88 3.66
CA ALA A 180 7.09 16.73 3.85
C ALA A 180 6.88 15.66 2.76
N LEU A 181 5.63 15.41 2.34
CA LEU A 181 5.33 14.51 1.22
C LEU A 181 5.90 15.00 -0.11
N GLN A 182 5.90 16.31 -0.37
CA GLN A 182 6.55 16.88 -1.56
C GLN A 182 8.08 16.73 -1.48
N GLU A 183 8.66 16.87 -0.29
CA GLU A 183 10.09 16.62 -0.09
C GLU A 183 10.47 15.18 -0.44
N VAL A 184 9.71 14.18 0.07
CA VAL A 184 9.91 12.76 -0.27
C VAL A 184 9.87 12.56 -1.79
N LYS A 185 8.85 13.11 -2.46
CA LYS A 185 8.67 13.02 -3.92
C LYS A 185 9.80 13.73 -4.69
N SER A 186 10.43 14.74 -4.11
CA SER A 186 11.59 15.43 -4.71
C SER A 186 12.90 14.67 -4.54
N LYS A 187 13.05 13.91 -3.45
CA LYS A 187 14.24 13.10 -3.13
C LYS A 187 14.22 11.74 -3.84
N ILE A 188 13.03 11.19 -4.09
CA ILE A 188 12.84 9.86 -4.67
C ILE A 188 12.07 9.96 -5.99
N ASP A 189 12.80 9.86 -7.10
CA ASP A 189 12.18 9.71 -8.42
C ASP A 189 11.95 8.22 -8.71
N THR A 190 10.69 7.81 -8.65
CA THR A 190 10.27 6.43 -8.94
C THR A 190 10.11 6.16 -10.44
N SER A 191 10.34 7.15 -11.30
CA SER A 191 10.18 6.98 -12.75
C SER A 191 11.20 5.98 -13.31
N GLY A 192 10.69 4.96 -14.00
CA GLY A 192 11.51 3.90 -14.57
C GLY A 192 12.01 2.84 -13.57
N MET A 193 11.69 2.96 -12.27
CA MET A 193 11.92 1.89 -11.30
C MET A 193 10.96 0.72 -11.52
N SER A 194 11.44 -0.50 -11.25
CA SER A 194 10.57 -1.68 -11.08
C SER A 194 9.82 -1.66 -9.74
N ASP A 195 8.72 -2.42 -9.61
CA ASP A 195 7.94 -2.50 -8.36
C ASP A 195 8.82 -2.75 -7.13
N GLU A 196 9.82 -3.63 -7.25
CA GLU A 196 10.77 -3.96 -6.18
C GLU A 196 11.68 -2.80 -5.79
N GLU A 197 12.13 -2.02 -6.78
CA GLU A 197 12.97 -0.85 -6.58
C GLU A 197 12.19 0.30 -5.93
N ILE A 198 10.92 0.48 -6.28
CA ILE A 198 10.03 1.45 -5.62
C ILE A 198 9.89 1.09 -4.14
N VAL A 199 9.67 -0.19 -3.84
CA VAL A 199 9.55 -0.66 -2.45
C VAL A 199 10.85 -0.43 -1.68
N LEU A 200 12.00 -0.74 -2.29
CA LEU A 200 13.30 -0.50 -1.66
C LEU A 200 13.55 0.99 -1.42
N ALA A 201 13.18 1.87 -2.36
CA ALA A 201 13.44 3.30 -2.24
C ALA A 201 12.65 3.94 -1.09
N TYR A 202 11.38 3.59 -0.94
CA TYR A 202 10.58 4.09 0.19
C TYR A 202 10.95 3.42 1.52
N HIS A 203 11.31 2.14 1.50
CA HIS A 203 11.82 1.45 2.68
C HIS A 203 13.10 2.14 3.19
N GLU A 204 14.10 2.32 2.32
CA GLU A 204 15.36 2.99 2.66
C GLU A 204 15.17 4.43 3.12
N TYR A 205 14.21 5.15 2.52
CA TYR A 205 13.89 6.49 2.99
C TYR A 205 13.37 6.46 4.43
N LEU A 206 12.44 5.55 4.77
CA LEU A 206 11.88 5.48 6.12
C LEU A 206 12.91 5.01 7.14
N THR A 207 13.70 3.97 6.84
CA THR A 207 14.72 3.45 7.77
C THR A 207 15.89 4.41 7.98
N SER A 208 16.14 5.34 7.05
CA SER A 208 17.24 6.32 7.16
C SER A 208 16.82 7.71 7.65
N THR A 209 15.51 7.98 7.78
CA THR A 209 15.01 9.33 8.14
C THR A 209 14.05 9.33 9.33
N VAL A 210 13.65 8.17 9.86
CA VAL A 210 12.70 8.08 10.97
C VAL A 210 13.34 7.34 12.13
N ALA A 211 13.18 7.88 13.34
CA ALA A 211 13.57 7.23 14.57
C ALA A 211 12.40 6.51 15.25
N TYR A 212 12.67 5.36 15.87
CA TYR A 212 11.70 4.75 16.75
C TYR A 212 11.49 5.59 18.03
N ALA A 213 10.25 5.98 18.30
CA ALA A 213 9.85 6.93 19.35
C ALA A 213 9.94 6.38 20.79
N TYR A 214 11.07 5.76 21.19
CA TYR A 214 11.24 5.16 22.52
C TYR A 214 11.07 6.16 23.67
N GLU A 215 11.59 7.38 23.53
CA GLU A 215 11.50 8.39 24.60
C GLU A 215 10.05 8.75 24.89
N ASP A 216 9.27 8.99 23.84
CA ASP A 216 7.84 9.24 23.96
C ASP A 216 7.08 8.02 24.52
N TYR A 217 7.53 6.81 24.20
CA TYR A 217 6.94 5.58 24.68
C TYR A 217 7.10 5.46 26.20
N PHE A 218 8.33 5.67 26.68
CA PHE A 218 8.63 5.63 28.12
C PHE A 218 7.98 6.77 28.90
N ASN A 219 7.82 7.94 28.27
CA ASN A 219 7.20 9.11 28.88
C ASN A 219 5.67 9.14 28.77
N GLY A 220 5.08 8.19 28.03
CA GLY A 220 3.63 8.14 27.79
C GLY A 220 3.12 9.27 26.89
N THR A 221 3.99 9.90 26.09
CA THR A 221 3.70 11.06 25.24
C THR A 221 3.52 10.74 23.76
N ILE A 222 3.59 9.46 23.34
CA ILE A 222 3.50 9.03 21.93
C ILE A 222 2.32 9.69 21.19
N ALA A 223 1.11 9.63 21.75
CA ALA A 223 -0.08 10.15 21.08
C ALA A 223 -0.07 11.68 20.95
N ALA A 224 0.49 12.38 21.96
CA ALA A 224 0.61 13.83 21.92
C ALA A 224 1.59 14.27 20.83
N ASN A 225 2.64 13.48 20.61
CA ASN A 225 3.72 13.76 19.67
C ASN A 225 3.58 13.04 18.32
N HIS A 226 2.36 12.65 17.93
CA HIS A 226 2.09 12.00 16.63
C HIS A 226 2.80 10.67 16.38
N GLY A 227 3.32 10.01 17.41
CA GLY A 227 4.12 8.81 17.20
C GLY A 227 3.35 7.60 16.66
N TYR A 228 2.05 7.71 16.34
CA TYR A 228 1.25 6.65 15.72
C TYR A 228 0.85 6.93 14.26
N ASP A 229 1.24 8.06 13.67
CA ASP A 229 0.76 8.48 12.35
C ASP A 229 1.87 8.98 11.41
N MET A 230 1.49 9.33 10.18
CA MET A 230 2.39 9.82 9.15
C MET A 230 3.08 11.14 9.49
N TYR A 231 2.47 11.99 10.31
CA TYR A 231 3.09 13.25 10.74
C TYR A 231 4.25 12.97 11.70
N GLY A 232 4.09 11.99 12.58
CA GLY A 232 5.19 11.46 13.39
C GLY A 232 6.37 10.98 12.54
N ALA A 233 6.08 10.19 11.50
CA ALA A 233 7.10 9.67 10.60
C ALA A 233 7.77 10.76 9.75
N LEU A 234 7.01 11.56 9.01
CA LEU A 234 7.54 12.43 7.96
C LEU A 234 7.89 13.85 8.42
N VAL A 235 7.22 14.38 9.46
CA VAL A 235 7.45 15.75 9.94
C VAL A 235 8.28 15.74 11.21
N LYS A 236 7.98 14.85 12.16
CA LYS A 236 8.71 14.74 13.43
C LYS A 236 9.90 13.80 13.37
N HIS A 237 10.01 12.98 12.32
CA HIS A 237 11.05 11.97 12.17
C HIS A 237 11.12 11.02 13.38
N SER A 238 9.98 10.76 14.04
CA SER A 238 9.87 9.96 15.26
C SER A 238 8.49 9.33 15.40
N CYS A 239 8.38 8.00 15.28
CA CYS A 239 7.13 7.27 15.50
C CYS A 239 7.36 5.80 15.91
N VAL A 240 6.28 5.08 16.21
CA VAL A 240 6.30 3.62 16.46
C VAL A 240 5.88 2.84 15.22
N CYS A 241 5.89 1.51 15.31
CA CYS A 241 5.47 0.55 14.28
C CYS A 241 4.34 1.03 13.36
N GLN A 242 3.28 1.55 13.97
CA GLN A 242 2.12 2.04 13.25
C GLN A 242 2.42 3.21 12.30
N GLY A 243 3.21 4.21 12.74
CA GLY A 243 3.55 5.36 11.92
C GLY A 243 4.40 4.99 10.70
N TYR A 244 5.35 4.07 10.87
CA TYR A 244 6.11 3.49 9.74
C TYR A 244 5.16 2.77 8.78
N ALA A 245 4.29 1.90 9.30
CA ALA A 245 3.40 1.10 8.48
C ALA A 245 2.36 1.94 7.71
N GLU A 246 1.77 2.95 8.34
CA GLU A 246 0.83 3.89 7.68
C GLU A 246 1.53 4.69 6.58
N THR A 247 2.75 5.16 6.84
CA THR A 247 3.53 5.95 5.88
C THR A 247 3.96 5.11 4.68
N MET A 248 4.50 3.92 4.91
CA MET A 248 4.87 3.00 3.84
C MET A 248 3.66 2.58 3.00
N PHE A 249 2.52 2.31 3.66
CA PHE A 249 1.26 2.01 2.96
C PHE A 249 0.83 3.18 2.05
N TYR A 250 0.88 4.42 2.54
CA TYR A 250 0.54 5.59 1.74
C TYR A 250 1.46 5.75 0.53
N LEU A 251 2.77 5.71 0.73
CA LEU A 251 3.77 5.92 -0.33
C LEU A 251 3.67 4.85 -1.43
N LEU A 252 3.51 3.57 -1.04
CA LEU A 252 3.33 2.47 -1.99
C LEU A 252 2.00 2.58 -2.76
N ARG A 253 0.91 2.95 -2.08
CA ARG A 253 -0.41 3.16 -2.72
C ARG A 253 -0.33 4.29 -3.74
N GLU A 254 0.29 5.41 -3.39
CA GLU A 254 0.50 6.55 -4.29
C GLU A 254 1.36 6.19 -5.51
N ALA A 255 2.34 5.29 -5.34
CA ALA A 255 3.12 4.74 -6.45
C ALA A 255 2.36 3.69 -7.30
N GLY A 256 1.10 3.38 -6.95
CA GLY A 256 0.23 2.48 -7.69
C GLY A 256 0.40 0.99 -7.34
N LEU A 257 1.14 0.67 -6.27
CA LEU A 257 1.32 -0.71 -5.83
C LEU A 257 0.11 -1.18 -5.00
N SER A 258 -0.20 -2.46 -5.12
CA SER A 258 -1.17 -3.10 -4.23
C SER A 258 -0.48 -3.46 -2.92
N CYS A 259 -0.84 -2.78 -1.85
CA CYS A 259 -0.29 -2.98 -0.51
C CYS A 259 -1.39 -2.97 0.56
N ALA A 260 -1.04 -3.45 1.75
CA ALA A 260 -1.89 -3.45 2.93
C ALA A 260 -1.05 -3.32 4.20
N ILE A 261 -1.70 -2.96 5.31
CA ILE A 261 -1.09 -2.95 6.64
C ILE A 261 -1.43 -4.29 7.32
N ALA A 262 -0.44 -4.91 7.94
CA ALA A 262 -0.57 -6.07 8.81
C ALA A 262 -0.37 -5.67 10.27
N SER A 263 -1.04 -6.34 11.20
CA SER A 263 -0.81 -6.21 12.64
C SER A 263 -0.82 -7.57 13.32
N SER A 264 -0.31 -7.62 14.55
CA SER A 264 -0.53 -8.71 15.49
C SER A 264 -0.57 -8.16 16.92
N GLU A 265 -1.59 -8.51 17.69
CA GLU A 265 -1.70 -8.18 19.11
C GLU A 265 -0.69 -8.99 19.94
N ASN A 266 -0.46 -10.26 19.57
CA ASN A 266 0.44 -11.16 20.28
C ASN A 266 1.85 -10.60 20.38
N ILE A 267 2.37 -10.09 19.27
CA ILE A 267 3.69 -9.44 19.20
C ILE A 267 3.60 -7.92 19.31
N ASN A 268 2.39 -7.36 19.39
CA ASN A 268 2.14 -5.94 19.56
C ASN A 268 2.87 -5.09 18.49
N HIS A 269 2.65 -5.43 17.22
CA HIS A 269 3.41 -4.88 16.10
C HIS A 269 2.53 -4.65 14.87
N ALA A 270 2.92 -3.69 14.03
CA ALA A 270 2.29 -3.38 12.76
C ALA A 270 3.36 -3.18 11.68
N TRP A 271 3.10 -3.70 10.47
CA TRP A 271 4.03 -3.68 9.33
C TRP A 271 3.24 -3.72 8.01
N ASN A 272 3.90 -3.91 6.86
CA ASN A 272 3.23 -3.91 5.56
C ASN A 272 3.34 -5.22 4.80
N ILE A 273 2.39 -5.41 3.88
CA ILE A 273 2.40 -6.48 2.89
C ILE A 273 2.22 -5.82 1.53
N VAL A 274 3.00 -6.21 0.53
CA VAL A 274 3.00 -5.62 -0.81
C VAL A 274 2.97 -6.69 -1.89
N LYS A 275 2.28 -6.41 -2.99
CA LYS A 275 2.17 -7.31 -4.13
C LYS A 275 3.17 -6.92 -5.20
N ILE A 276 4.08 -7.84 -5.48
CA ILE A 276 5.15 -7.69 -6.46
C ILE A 276 4.97 -8.75 -7.54
N ARG A 277 4.82 -8.33 -8.79
CA ARG A 277 4.65 -9.23 -9.96
C ARG A 277 3.57 -10.32 -9.78
N GLY A 278 2.54 -10.02 -9.00
CA GLY A 278 1.41 -10.93 -8.74
C GLY A 278 1.49 -11.72 -7.43
N ASN A 279 2.65 -11.73 -6.74
CA ASN A 279 2.87 -12.44 -5.49
C ASN A 279 2.93 -11.47 -4.31
N TRP A 280 2.48 -11.91 -3.13
CA TRP A 280 2.50 -11.09 -1.92
C TRP A 280 3.78 -11.33 -1.12
N TYR A 281 4.35 -10.28 -0.56
CA TYR A 281 5.53 -10.32 0.30
C TYR A 281 5.31 -9.43 1.53
N HIS A 282 5.96 -9.79 2.63
CA HIS A 282 6.05 -8.97 3.84
C HIS A 282 7.20 -7.98 3.71
N ILE A 283 6.99 -6.76 4.21
CA ILE A 283 8.02 -5.74 4.39
C ILE A 283 7.84 -5.10 5.77
N ASP A 284 8.92 -4.91 6.51
CA ASP A 284 8.87 -4.33 7.86
C ASP A 284 9.96 -3.30 8.06
N ALA A 285 9.66 -2.05 7.67
CA ALA A 285 10.59 -0.93 7.83
C ALA A 285 10.93 -0.66 9.31
N THR A 286 10.07 -1.05 10.27
CA THR A 286 10.34 -0.80 11.70
C THR A 286 11.35 -1.76 12.28
N TRP A 287 11.32 -3.04 11.91
CA TRP A 287 12.32 -3.99 12.36
C TRP A 287 13.59 -3.99 11.51
N ASP A 288 13.47 -3.56 10.25
CA ASP A 288 14.63 -3.27 9.42
C ASP A 288 15.31 -1.95 9.78
N ASP A 289 14.63 -1.05 10.50
CA ASP A 289 15.25 0.11 11.12
C ASP A 289 16.18 -0.37 12.26
N PRO A 290 17.52 -0.26 12.10
CA PRO A 290 18.45 -0.70 13.11
C PRO A 290 18.19 0.06 14.40
N VAL A 291 17.88 -0.70 15.45
CA VAL A 291 17.62 -0.18 16.80
C VAL A 291 18.66 0.89 17.15
N TRP A 292 18.15 2.13 17.23
CA TRP A 292 18.79 3.42 17.41
C TRP A 292 19.20 4.06 16.09
N ASP A 293 18.30 4.93 15.63
CA ASP A 293 18.43 5.76 14.44
C ASP A 293 19.82 6.39 14.32
N MET A 294 20.63 5.76 13.47
CA MET A 294 21.98 6.14 13.16
C MET A 294 22.06 6.38 11.66
N PRO A 295 22.33 7.62 11.24
CA PRO A 295 22.46 7.98 9.83
C PRO A 295 23.39 7.01 9.08
N GLY A 296 22.87 6.44 7.99
CA GLY A 296 23.60 5.52 7.12
C GLY A 296 23.52 4.04 7.50
N ARG A 297 22.57 3.63 8.37
CA ARG A 297 22.25 2.22 8.64
C ARG A 297 20.81 1.88 8.28
N SER A 298 20.65 0.71 7.67
CA SER A 298 19.37 0.08 7.31
C SER A 298 19.62 -1.43 7.27
N TYR A 299 18.71 -2.23 7.82
CA TYR A 299 18.70 -3.68 7.65
C TYR A 299 17.69 -4.09 6.59
N HIS A 300 17.76 -5.34 6.15
CA HIS A 300 16.87 -5.87 5.11
C HIS A 300 16.41 -7.30 5.46
N ASP A 301 16.44 -7.65 6.75
CA ASP A 301 16.08 -8.98 7.26
C ASP A 301 14.59 -9.27 7.10
N TYR A 302 13.77 -8.22 7.00
CA TYR A 302 12.33 -8.28 6.85
C TYR A 302 11.85 -7.67 5.51
N PHE A 303 12.77 -7.46 4.56
CA PHE A 303 12.47 -6.87 3.26
C PHE A 303 12.09 -7.91 2.19
N LEU A 304 10.86 -7.83 1.68
CA LEU A 304 10.27 -8.70 0.65
C LEU A 304 10.37 -10.20 0.99
N VAL A 305 10.01 -10.55 2.22
CA VAL A 305 10.10 -11.91 2.75
C VAL A 305 8.75 -12.65 2.72
N SER A 306 8.79 -13.98 2.71
CA SER A 306 7.60 -14.79 2.92
C SER A 306 7.14 -14.76 4.38
N PHE A 307 5.91 -15.20 4.62
CA PHE A 307 5.34 -15.38 5.95
C PHE A 307 6.16 -16.34 6.83
N ASP A 308 6.75 -17.38 6.24
CA ASP A 308 7.57 -18.34 6.99
C ASP A 308 8.88 -17.70 7.46
N THR A 309 9.53 -16.92 6.61
CA THR A 309 10.77 -16.18 6.95
C THR A 309 10.48 -15.06 7.92
N MET A 310 9.41 -14.30 7.69
CA MET A 310 8.87 -13.33 8.65
C MET A 310 8.76 -13.99 10.04
N ASN A 311 8.14 -15.17 10.14
CA ASN A 311 7.99 -15.92 11.41
C ASN A 311 9.30 -16.45 12.00
N LYS A 312 10.20 -16.99 11.18
CA LYS A 312 11.50 -17.48 11.66
C LYS A 312 12.36 -16.38 12.26
N ASN A 313 12.45 -15.23 11.58
CA ASN A 313 13.33 -14.14 12.01
C ASN A 313 12.92 -13.58 13.39
N THR A 314 11.63 -13.61 13.73
CA THR A 314 11.16 -13.26 15.09
C THR A 314 11.45 -14.28 16.19
N LEU A 315 11.54 -15.57 15.87
CA LEU A 315 11.67 -16.62 16.90
C LEU A 315 13.03 -16.64 17.58
N ILE A 316 14.02 -15.90 17.05
CA ILE A 316 15.34 -15.74 17.67
C ILE A 316 15.26 -14.77 18.87
N ASN A 317 14.31 -13.83 18.88
CA ASN A 317 14.18 -12.79 19.92
C ASN A 317 12.78 -12.70 20.60
N HIS A 318 11.76 -13.39 20.11
CA HIS A 318 10.39 -13.36 20.66
C HIS A 318 9.83 -14.78 20.87
N THR A 319 9.27 -15.04 22.06
CA THR A 319 8.66 -16.34 22.45
C THR A 319 7.21 -16.52 21.98
N LYS A 320 6.67 -15.57 21.21
CA LYS A 320 5.26 -15.51 20.80
C LYS A 320 5.12 -15.61 19.28
N ASP A 321 4.13 -16.38 18.81
CA ASP A 321 3.85 -16.54 17.38
C ASP A 321 2.88 -15.47 16.84
N ARG A 322 2.89 -15.26 15.52
CA ARG A 322 1.99 -14.31 14.81
C ARG A 322 0.72 -14.97 14.29
N THR A 323 0.20 -15.99 14.99
CA THR A 323 -1.00 -16.73 14.54
C THR A 323 -2.29 -15.90 14.56
N ASP A 324 -2.27 -14.76 15.27
CA ASP A 324 -3.34 -13.78 15.38
C ASP A 324 -3.26 -12.66 14.34
N MET A 325 -2.26 -12.70 13.43
CA MET A 325 -2.02 -11.64 12.48
C MET A 325 -3.29 -11.26 11.70
N VAL A 326 -3.56 -9.96 11.63
CA VAL A 326 -4.66 -9.38 10.86
C VAL A 326 -4.07 -8.51 9.76
N VAL A 327 -4.73 -8.42 8.60
CA VAL A 327 -4.33 -7.53 7.51
C VAL A 327 -5.54 -6.71 7.11
N SER A 328 -5.26 -5.46 6.75
CA SER A 328 -6.27 -4.44 6.58
C SER A 328 -7.24 -4.69 5.44
N ALA A 329 -6.78 -5.36 4.39
CA ALA A 329 -7.59 -5.63 3.23
C ALA A 329 -8.40 -6.92 3.39
N GLN A 330 -9.73 -6.83 3.19
CA GLN A 330 -10.63 -7.99 3.08
C GLN A 330 -10.37 -8.77 1.78
N TRP A 331 -9.18 -9.35 1.64
CA TRP A 331 -8.96 -10.39 0.64
C TRP A 331 -9.60 -11.69 1.14
N GLY A 332 -10.32 -12.36 0.25
CA GLY A 332 -10.70 -13.76 0.45
C GLY A 332 -9.51 -14.73 0.40
N ASP A 333 -8.28 -14.20 0.47
CA ASP A 333 -7.03 -14.93 0.45
C ASP A 333 -6.47 -15.01 1.88
N THR A 334 -6.28 -16.23 2.35
CA THR A 334 -5.55 -16.51 3.58
C THR A 334 -4.09 -16.07 3.42
N TYR A 335 -3.48 -15.52 4.48
CA TYR A 335 -2.05 -15.14 4.62
C TYR A 335 -1.03 -16.15 4.05
N THR A 336 -1.47 -17.39 3.86
CA THR A 336 -0.87 -18.44 3.04
C THR A 336 -0.48 -18.04 1.60
N THR A 337 -0.82 -16.85 1.09
CA THR A 337 -0.41 -16.41 -0.25
C THR A 337 0.95 -15.70 -0.27
N ALA A 338 1.41 -15.17 0.86
CA ALA A 338 2.74 -14.57 0.97
C ALA A 338 3.79 -15.64 1.30
N VAL A 339 3.81 -16.72 0.52
CA VAL A 339 4.73 -17.87 0.71
C VAL A 339 5.87 -17.88 -0.31
N ASP A 340 5.90 -16.87 -1.18
CA ASP A 340 6.91 -16.76 -2.22
C ASP A 340 8.24 -16.29 -1.62
N THR A 341 9.33 -16.94 -2.01
CA THR A 341 10.67 -16.72 -1.45
C THR A 341 11.65 -16.10 -2.47
N THR A 342 11.15 -15.66 -3.64
CA THR A 342 11.96 -15.15 -4.76
C THR A 342 12.94 -14.06 -4.35
N TYR A 343 12.51 -13.17 -3.44
CA TYR A 343 13.29 -12.00 -3.01
C TYR A 343 13.97 -12.18 -1.65
N GLU A 344 13.71 -13.28 -0.93
CA GLU A 344 14.34 -13.56 0.37
C GLU A 344 15.85 -13.76 0.28
N SER A 345 16.32 -14.26 -0.86
CA SER A 345 17.74 -14.42 -1.15
C SER A 345 18.34 -13.22 -1.91
N GLY A 346 17.59 -12.10 -1.97
CA GLY A 346 17.82 -10.88 -2.77
C GLY A 346 19.20 -10.77 -3.39
N LYS A 347 19.28 -10.77 -4.73
CA LYS A 347 20.55 -10.77 -5.50
C LYS A 347 21.49 -9.58 -5.21
N PHE A 348 21.06 -8.58 -4.43
CA PHE A 348 21.81 -7.37 -4.12
C PHE A 348 21.79 -7.00 -2.62
N TRP A 349 20.62 -6.86 -1.98
CA TRP A 349 20.50 -6.39 -0.59
C TRP A 349 20.70 -7.48 0.48
N ASN A 350 20.69 -8.76 0.10
CA ASN A 350 20.89 -9.84 1.07
C ASN A 350 22.29 -9.78 1.69
N GLY A 351 22.37 -9.64 3.02
CA GLY A 351 23.61 -9.45 3.75
C GLY A 351 24.19 -8.02 3.70
N ILE A 352 23.48 -7.05 3.11
CA ILE A 352 23.82 -5.64 3.24
C ILE A 352 23.13 -5.08 4.49
N GLU A 353 23.89 -4.99 5.57
CA GLU A 353 23.47 -4.43 6.85
C GLU A 353 23.75 -2.91 6.95
N LYS A 354 23.53 -2.17 5.85
CA LYS A 354 23.90 -0.76 5.66
C LYS A 354 22.89 -0.07 4.74
N ALA A 355 22.78 1.26 4.85
CA ALA A 355 21.93 2.04 3.95
C ALA A 355 22.38 1.90 2.48
N ILE A 356 21.41 1.96 1.58
CA ILE A 356 21.57 1.87 0.13
C ILE A 356 20.88 3.07 -0.51
N PHE A 357 21.58 3.76 -1.41
CA PHE A 357 21.07 4.98 -2.03
C PHE A 357 20.83 4.79 -3.53
N TYR A 358 19.72 5.31 -4.04
CA TYR A 358 19.41 5.30 -5.47
C TYR A 358 19.76 6.62 -6.15
N LYS A 359 20.37 6.55 -7.33
CA LYS A 359 20.51 7.70 -8.25
C LYS A 359 20.76 7.26 -9.69
N ASP A 360 20.07 7.92 -10.62
CA ASP A 360 20.22 7.78 -12.08
C ASP A 360 20.14 6.32 -12.60
N GLY A 361 19.23 5.51 -12.03
CA GLY A 361 19.06 4.11 -12.41
C GLY A 361 20.05 3.13 -11.76
N TYR A 362 20.80 3.58 -10.76
CA TYR A 362 21.77 2.77 -10.02
C TYR A 362 21.58 2.86 -8.51
N TRP A 363 21.79 1.73 -7.84
CA TRP A 363 21.86 1.61 -6.40
C TRP A 363 23.32 1.63 -5.95
N TYR A 364 23.62 2.44 -4.93
CA TYR A 364 24.94 2.60 -4.34
C TYR A 364 24.92 2.02 -2.93
N SER A 365 25.84 1.11 -2.64
CA SER A 365 25.93 0.46 -1.33
C SER A 365 27.38 0.31 -0.88
N ILE A 366 27.55 0.04 0.42
CA ILE A 366 28.82 -0.38 0.99
C ILE A 366 28.68 -1.80 1.53
N SER A 367 29.61 -2.68 1.15
CA SER A 367 29.63 -4.08 1.58
C SER A 367 31.00 -4.48 2.11
N GLU A 368 31.07 -5.61 2.81
CA GLU A 368 32.36 -6.24 3.15
C GLU A 368 33.12 -6.61 1.86
N GLY A 369 34.45 -6.46 1.90
CA GLY A 369 35.37 -6.79 0.82
C GLY A 369 35.93 -8.20 0.94
N SER A 370 37.18 -8.41 0.54
CA SER A 370 37.85 -9.72 0.59
C SER A 370 38.26 -10.17 2.01
N SER A 371 38.08 -9.32 3.01
CA SER A 371 38.42 -9.55 4.42
C SER A 371 37.48 -8.79 5.35
N LYS A 372 37.43 -9.20 6.63
CA LYS A 372 36.66 -8.55 7.70
C LYS A 372 37.08 -7.12 8.03
N THR A 373 38.15 -6.61 7.41
CA THR A 373 38.63 -5.23 7.58
C THR A 373 38.62 -4.46 6.26
N SER A 374 38.18 -5.06 5.16
CA SER A 374 38.10 -4.39 3.86
C SER A 374 36.66 -4.17 3.45
N PHE A 375 36.39 -3.14 2.67
CA PHE A 375 35.06 -2.80 2.16
C PHE A 375 35.08 -2.52 0.66
N ASN A 376 33.91 -2.65 0.04
CA ASN A 376 33.64 -2.27 -1.34
C ASN A 376 32.53 -1.23 -1.38
N ILE A 377 32.72 -0.18 -2.17
CA ILE A 377 31.64 0.71 -2.61
C ILE A 377 31.13 0.18 -3.94
N ASN A 378 29.87 -0.20 -3.98
CA ASN A 378 29.21 -0.86 -5.10
C ASN A 378 28.31 0.10 -5.85
N LYS A 379 28.22 -0.09 -7.16
CA LYS A 379 27.25 0.54 -8.07
C LYS A 379 26.50 -0.57 -8.79
N TYR A 380 25.26 -0.80 -8.39
CA TYR A 380 24.41 -1.87 -8.87
C TYR A 380 23.31 -1.34 -9.80
N GLN A 381 23.06 -2.04 -10.90
CA GLN A 381 21.97 -1.75 -11.82
C GLN A 381 20.98 -2.91 -11.84
N TYR A 382 19.75 -2.67 -11.38
CA TYR A 382 18.75 -3.72 -11.23
C TYR A 382 18.30 -4.31 -12.58
N SER A 383 18.08 -3.45 -13.58
CA SER A 383 17.59 -3.83 -14.91
C SER A 383 18.51 -4.80 -15.66
N THR A 384 19.82 -4.73 -15.40
CA THR A 384 20.83 -5.59 -16.02
C THR A 384 21.41 -6.62 -15.05
N ASN A 385 21.08 -6.51 -13.75
CA ASN A 385 21.65 -7.30 -12.67
C ASN A 385 23.20 -7.24 -12.65
N ILE A 386 23.75 -6.04 -12.91
CA ILE A 386 25.20 -5.79 -12.95
C ILE A 386 25.62 -5.05 -11.68
N ASN A 387 26.59 -5.60 -10.95
CA ASN A 387 27.28 -4.90 -9.87
C ASN A 387 28.69 -4.50 -10.31
N LYS A 388 29.04 -3.21 -10.18
CA LYS A 388 30.38 -2.67 -10.39
C LYS A 388 30.94 -2.15 -9.06
N VAL A 389 32.09 -2.67 -8.63
CA VAL A 389 32.86 -2.08 -7.53
C VAL A 389 33.49 -0.78 -8.02
N LEU A 390 33.12 0.34 -7.41
CA LEU A 390 33.67 1.67 -7.73
C LEU A 390 34.99 1.92 -7.00
N TYR A 391 35.08 1.44 -5.76
CA TYR A 391 36.24 1.63 -4.90
C TYR A 391 36.30 0.50 -3.86
N SER A 392 37.52 0.07 -3.55
CA SER A 392 37.79 -0.87 -2.46
C SER A 392 38.78 -0.24 -1.49
N GLY A 393 38.56 -0.43 -0.20
CA GLY A 393 39.41 0.15 0.84
C GLY A 393 39.53 -0.75 2.07
N THR A 394 40.28 -0.27 3.07
CA THR A 394 40.43 -0.91 4.37
C THR A 394 39.81 0.00 5.44
N ALA A 395 38.99 -0.58 6.33
CA ALA A 395 38.32 0.08 7.44
C ALA A 395 38.57 -0.70 8.74
N LYS A 396 39.84 -0.80 9.16
CA LYS A 396 40.22 -1.54 10.38
C LYS A 396 39.88 -0.74 11.63
N TRP A 397 38.84 -1.15 12.34
CA TRP A 397 38.39 -0.55 13.59
C TRP A 397 39.25 -1.01 14.79
N THR A 398 40.24 -0.22 15.19
CA THR A 398 41.14 -0.56 16.30
C THR A 398 40.50 -0.35 17.67
N THR A 399 40.72 -1.28 18.60
CA THR A 399 40.28 -1.12 20.00
C THR A 399 41.24 -0.21 20.78
N PRO A 400 40.77 0.48 21.83
CA PRO A 400 41.66 1.24 22.73
C PRO A 400 42.77 0.39 23.37
N SER A 401 42.54 -0.92 23.52
CA SER A 401 43.45 -1.89 24.14
C SER A 401 44.50 -2.51 23.19
N GLY A 402 44.55 -2.12 21.91
CA GLY A 402 45.56 -2.60 20.96
C GLY A 402 45.15 -3.77 20.05
N GLY A 403 43.86 -4.08 19.93
CA GLY A 403 43.27 -5.06 19.01
C GLY A 403 42.46 -4.43 17.88
N TYR A 404 41.57 -5.20 17.25
CA TYR A 404 40.56 -4.65 16.32
C TYR A 404 39.24 -5.42 16.41
N TYR A 405 38.14 -4.72 16.12
CA TYR A 405 36.83 -5.34 15.97
C TYR A 405 36.67 -5.93 14.57
N PRO A 406 36.27 -7.20 14.42
CA PRO A 406 36.03 -7.80 13.11
C PRO A 406 34.73 -7.25 12.51
N GLY A 407 34.81 -6.65 11.33
CA GLY A 407 33.65 -6.14 10.59
C GLY A 407 33.88 -4.77 9.97
N VAL A 408 33.03 -4.43 8.98
CA VAL A 408 33.00 -3.11 8.35
C VAL A 408 31.88 -2.29 8.97
N TYR A 409 32.25 -1.27 9.74
CA TYR A 409 31.31 -0.35 10.40
C TYR A 409 31.09 0.96 9.62
N SER A 410 31.74 1.09 8.46
CA SER A 410 31.60 2.22 7.56
C SER A 410 30.14 2.45 7.14
N SER A 411 29.77 3.72 7.07
CA SER A 411 28.47 4.21 6.57
C SER A 411 28.67 4.94 5.25
N ILE A 412 27.59 5.08 4.48
CA ILE A 412 27.55 5.91 3.27
C ILE A 412 26.39 6.90 3.35
N TYR A 413 26.53 8.01 2.62
CA TYR A 413 25.48 9.00 2.44
C TYR A 413 25.61 9.64 1.06
N LEU A 414 24.52 9.74 0.32
CA LEU A 414 24.52 10.29 -1.04
C LEU A 414 23.97 11.72 -1.06
N ARG A 415 24.73 12.67 -1.63
CA ARG A 415 24.27 14.04 -1.86
C ARG A 415 24.81 14.61 -3.17
N GLY A 416 23.90 15.03 -4.05
CA GLY A 416 24.27 15.50 -5.39
C GLY A 416 24.95 14.38 -6.18
N ASP A 417 26.13 14.66 -6.73
CA ASP A 417 26.96 13.68 -7.47
C ASP A 417 28.06 13.07 -6.59
N ASN A 418 28.04 13.34 -5.28
CA ASN A 418 29.03 12.83 -4.34
C ASN A 418 28.44 11.76 -3.43
N LEU A 419 29.11 10.61 -3.37
CA LEU A 419 28.86 9.61 -2.34
C LEU A 419 29.90 9.77 -1.24
N TYR A 420 29.43 10.11 -0.04
CA TYR A 420 30.23 10.23 1.16
C TYR A 420 30.31 8.87 1.84
N PHE A 421 31.45 8.54 2.41
CA PHE A 421 31.64 7.30 3.13
C PHE A 421 32.66 7.45 4.25
N THR A 422 32.55 6.60 5.25
CA THR A 422 33.37 6.69 6.46
C THR A 422 34.40 5.56 6.51
N THR A 423 35.60 5.87 7.02
CA THR A 423 36.56 4.89 7.54
C THR A 423 36.70 5.14 9.05
N PRO A 424 37.40 4.28 9.83
CA PRO A 424 37.51 4.48 11.27
C PRO A 424 38.13 5.82 11.67
N ASP A 425 38.92 6.44 10.79
CA ASP A 425 39.70 7.65 11.00
C ASP A 425 39.30 8.83 10.13
N SER A 426 38.54 8.62 9.05
CA SER A 426 38.24 9.70 8.11
C SER A 426 36.84 9.66 7.50
N LEU A 427 36.33 10.84 7.18
CA LEU A 427 35.16 11.05 6.31
C LEU A 427 35.68 11.37 4.91
N ASN A 428 35.27 10.58 3.93
CA ASN A 428 35.70 10.67 2.54
C ASN A 428 34.51 10.91 1.62
N LYS A 429 34.77 11.42 0.41
CA LYS A 429 33.79 11.44 -0.69
C LYS A 429 34.36 10.90 -1.98
N ILE A 430 33.51 10.33 -2.82
CA ILE A 430 33.79 10.03 -4.23
C ILE A 430 32.78 10.73 -5.15
N ASP A 431 33.25 11.18 -6.30
CA ASP A 431 32.40 11.61 -7.41
C ASP A 431 31.93 10.37 -8.19
N ILE A 432 30.62 10.10 -8.18
CA ILE A 432 30.02 8.91 -8.81
C ILE A 432 29.89 9.03 -10.34
N THR A 433 30.13 10.23 -10.88
CA THR A 433 30.11 10.50 -12.33
C THR A 433 31.48 10.32 -12.97
N SER A 434 32.55 10.35 -12.16
CA SER A 434 33.92 10.18 -12.64
C SER A 434 34.17 8.76 -13.16
N THR A 435 34.89 8.66 -14.29
CA THR A 435 35.37 7.37 -14.81
C THR A 435 36.51 6.80 -13.97
N ASN A 436 37.27 7.67 -13.28
CA ASN A 436 38.36 7.31 -12.38
C ASN A 436 37.99 7.75 -10.96
N VAL A 437 37.44 6.83 -10.18
CA VAL A 437 36.99 7.09 -8.82
C VAL A 437 38.20 7.21 -7.90
N THR A 438 38.44 8.39 -7.34
CA THR A 438 39.50 8.65 -6.34
C THR A 438 38.86 9.33 -5.13
N PRO A 439 38.95 8.73 -3.92
CA PRO A 439 38.40 9.36 -2.72
C PRO A 439 39.11 10.67 -2.38
N THR A 440 38.33 11.64 -1.95
CA THR A 440 38.82 12.88 -1.33
C THR A 440 38.54 12.81 0.17
N GLU A 441 39.59 12.90 1.00
CA GLU A 441 39.44 13.04 2.45
C GLU A 441 38.90 14.43 2.78
N LEU A 442 37.86 14.50 3.62
CA LEU A 442 37.22 15.74 4.07
C LEU A 442 37.57 16.07 5.51
N ILE A 443 37.55 15.04 6.36
CA ILE A 443 37.91 15.14 7.78
C ILE A 443 38.76 13.92 8.11
N ASN A 444 39.81 14.14 8.90
CA ASN A 444 40.49 13.10 9.63
C ASN A 444 40.30 13.31 11.14
N ILE A 445 39.56 12.43 11.79
CA ILE A 445 39.23 12.60 13.21
C ILE A 445 40.40 12.33 14.14
N ARG A 446 41.44 11.62 13.68
CA ARG A 446 42.67 11.41 14.46
C ARG A 446 43.40 12.73 14.65
N THR A 447 43.54 13.52 13.58
CA THR A 447 44.17 14.84 13.64
C THR A 447 43.28 15.86 14.33
N GLN A 448 41.97 15.87 14.03
CA GLN A 448 41.04 16.86 14.58
C GLN A 448 40.88 16.77 16.10
N TYR A 449 40.88 15.56 16.66
CA TYR A 449 40.67 15.33 18.10
C TYR A 449 41.93 14.86 18.85
N ASN A 450 43.10 14.92 18.20
CA ASN A 450 44.38 14.50 18.75
C ASN A 450 44.32 13.09 19.41
N SER A 451 43.70 12.14 18.71
CA SER A 451 43.51 10.77 19.19
C SER A 451 44.31 9.80 18.34
N SER A 452 45.17 8.98 18.97
CA SER A 452 45.97 7.96 18.29
C SER A 452 45.23 6.62 18.13
N THR A 453 44.30 6.29 19.03
CA THR A 453 43.48 5.05 19.02
C THR A 453 42.15 5.26 19.75
N GLY A 454 41.14 4.43 19.44
CA GLY A 454 39.88 4.36 20.22
C GLY A 454 38.73 5.11 19.57
N ASN A 455 38.86 6.41 19.34
CA ASN A 455 37.77 7.24 18.81
C ASN A 455 37.50 6.97 17.32
N ASN A 456 36.62 6.03 16.98
CA ASN A 456 36.37 5.65 15.59
C ASN A 456 35.12 6.32 15.02
N LEU A 457 35.20 6.76 13.76
CA LEU A 457 34.04 7.29 13.04
C LEU A 457 33.11 6.13 12.67
N TYR A 458 31.86 6.20 13.14
CA TYR A 458 30.92 5.09 13.12
C TYR A 458 29.74 5.29 12.17
N ALA A 459 29.28 6.52 12.03
CA ALA A 459 28.14 6.86 11.19
C ALA A 459 28.29 8.28 10.65
N PHE A 460 27.73 8.53 9.46
CA PHE A 460 27.63 9.83 8.83
C PHE A 460 26.35 9.87 7.99
N GLY A 461 25.63 10.97 8.10
CA GLY A 461 24.47 11.23 7.26
C GLY A 461 23.66 12.41 7.79
N GLU A 462 22.42 12.51 7.34
CA GLU A 462 21.52 13.58 7.72
C GLU A 462 20.65 13.18 8.91
N GLN A 463 20.54 14.05 9.90
CA GLN A 463 19.66 13.90 11.04
C GLN A 463 19.03 15.26 11.36
N TYR A 464 17.69 15.32 11.37
CA TYR A 464 16.90 16.54 11.62
C TYR A 464 17.31 17.74 10.73
N GLY A 465 17.56 17.49 9.44
CA GLY A 465 17.95 18.51 8.46
C GLY A 465 19.41 19.01 8.60
N LYS A 466 20.22 18.38 9.45
CA LYS A 466 21.64 18.67 9.62
C LYS A 466 22.46 17.46 9.26
N LEU A 467 23.66 17.67 8.73
CA LEU A 467 24.59 16.57 8.54
C LEU A 467 25.39 16.36 9.80
N VAL A 468 25.51 15.12 10.22
CA VAL A 468 26.12 14.72 11.48
C VAL A 468 27.04 13.53 11.27
N TYR A 469 28.06 13.42 12.11
CA TYR A 469 28.89 12.21 12.25
C TYR A 469 29.01 11.81 13.71
N PHE A 470 29.23 10.51 13.90
CA PHE A 470 29.31 9.89 15.21
C PHE A 470 30.68 9.29 15.44
N ILE A 471 31.22 9.51 16.63
CA ILE A 471 32.48 8.94 17.10
C ILE A 471 32.21 8.06 18.32
N THR A 472 32.78 6.86 18.34
CA THR A 472 32.69 5.94 19.50
C THR A 472 33.89 4.99 19.57
N ASP A 473 34.14 4.46 20.77
CA ASP A 473 35.21 3.51 21.07
C ASP A 473 34.84 2.04 20.82
N SER A 474 33.54 1.76 20.64
CA SER A 474 33.01 0.41 20.52
C SER A 474 31.87 0.35 19.52
N PRO A 475 31.84 -0.65 18.61
CA PRO A 475 30.72 -0.83 17.69
C PRO A 475 29.50 -1.44 18.41
N ASN A 476 29.69 -1.95 19.63
CA ASN A 476 28.63 -2.56 20.45
C ASN A 476 27.97 -1.52 21.37
N ILE A 477 27.40 -0.47 20.78
CA ILE A 477 26.78 0.66 21.50
C ILE A 477 25.55 0.17 22.29
N LYS A 478 25.44 0.49 23.60
CA LYS A 478 24.31 0.11 24.47
C LYS A 478 23.70 1.30 25.23
N LYS A 479 22.38 1.26 25.47
CA LYS A 479 21.63 2.36 26.14
C LYS A 479 21.54 1.91 27.56
N THR A 480 22.28 2.57 28.43
CA THR A 480 22.11 2.37 29.86
C THR A 480 21.16 3.44 30.37
N LYS A 481 20.18 3.02 31.18
CA LYS A 481 19.31 3.96 31.87
C LYS A 481 20.18 4.79 32.80
N ASP A 482 20.04 6.11 32.73
CA ASP A 482 20.84 7.00 33.58
C ASP A 482 20.50 6.70 35.04
N SER A 483 21.50 6.26 35.79
CA SER A 483 21.36 5.90 37.21
C SER A 483 20.98 7.08 38.09
N SER A 484 21.24 8.31 37.64
CA SER A 484 20.91 9.56 38.34
C SER A 484 19.56 10.14 37.93
N ASN A 485 19.04 9.77 36.76
CA ASN A 485 17.75 10.23 36.27
C ASN A 485 17.05 9.16 35.43
N SER A 486 16.05 8.51 36.02
CA SER A 486 15.30 7.42 35.38
C SER A 486 14.51 7.81 34.11
N SER A 487 14.40 9.11 33.80
CA SER A 487 13.83 9.62 32.54
C SER A 487 14.87 9.89 31.44
N LYS A 488 16.16 9.77 31.77
CA LYS A 488 17.28 9.97 30.85
C LYS A 488 18.01 8.66 30.57
N TYR A 489 18.68 8.64 29.43
CA TYR A 489 19.46 7.51 28.97
C TYR A 489 20.84 7.98 28.55
N ASN A 490 21.87 7.23 28.92
CA ASN A 490 23.24 7.50 28.51
C ASN A 490 23.46 6.99 27.08
N LYS A 491 24.08 7.81 26.24
CA LYS A 491 24.54 7.46 24.88
C LYS A 491 26.04 7.17 24.93
N GLU A 492 26.49 6.01 24.45
CA GLU A 492 27.91 5.60 24.40
C GLU A 492 28.64 6.12 23.13
N TYR A 493 28.18 7.25 22.59
CA TYR A 493 28.73 7.88 21.40
C TYR A 493 28.71 9.41 21.51
N ALA A 494 29.66 10.07 20.84
CA ALA A 494 29.69 11.50 20.65
C ALA A 494 29.15 11.87 19.27
N GLU A 495 28.23 12.84 19.23
CA GLU A 495 27.59 13.35 18.02
C GLU A 495 28.15 14.74 17.68
N TYR A 496 28.50 14.95 16.42
CA TYR A 496 29.04 16.21 15.92
C TYR A 496 28.31 16.64 14.65
N THR A 497 27.99 17.93 14.54
CA THR A 497 27.47 18.51 13.31
C THR A 497 28.58 18.72 12.29
N PHE A 498 28.35 18.28 11.06
CA PHE A 498 29.18 18.55 9.91
C PHE A 498 28.56 19.69 9.10
N GLU A 499 29.09 20.89 9.29
CA GLU A 499 28.76 22.04 8.47
C GLU A 499 29.38 21.85 7.09
N MET A 500 28.59 21.33 6.14
CA MET A 500 28.94 21.41 4.74
C MET A 500 28.30 22.64 4.11
N CYS A 501 28.98 23.18 3.11
CA CYS A 501 28.54 24.37 2.41
C CYS A 501 27.20 24.14 1.70
N ILE A 502 26.12 24.56 2.34
CA ILE A 502 24.76 24.48 1.81
C ILE A 502 24.52 25.42 0.61
N SER A 503 25.38 26.43 0.42
CA SER A 503 25.42 27.24 -0.80
C SER A 503 26.86 27.64 -1.14
N HIS A 504 27.30 27.32 -2.35
CA HIS A 504 28.66 27.68 -2.77
C HIS A 504 28.72 29.16 -3.14
N LYS A 505 29.48 29.93 -2.35
CA LYS A 505 29.93 31.26 -2.74
C LYS A 505 31.26 31.13 -3.45
N TRP A 506 31.24 31.18 -4.78
CA TRP A 506 32.45 31.06 -5.59
C TRP A 506 33.27 32.36 -5.53
N ASP A 507 34.60 32.24 -5.48
CA ASP A 507 35.52 33.35 -5.68
C ASP A 507 35.43 33.90 -7.11
N ALA A 508 36.25 34.91 -7.42
CA ALA A 508 36.28 35.49 -8.77
C ALA A 508 36.81 34.54 -9.86
N GLY A 509 37.33 33.37 -9.46
CA GLY A 509 38.01 32.38 -10.30
C GLY A 509 39.39 32.83 -10.78
N VAL A 510 40.32 31.88 -10.88
CA VAL A 510 41.69 32.06 -11.37
C VAL A 510 41.81 31.43 -12.76
N VAL A 511 42.34 32.17 -13.73
CA VAL A 511 42.66 31.61 -15.06
C VAL A 511 43.84 30.65 -14.89
N THR A 512 43.61 29.37 -15.18
CA THR A 512 44.65 28.32 -15.07
C THR A 512 45.31 28.02 -16.40
N LYS A 513 44.66 28.40 -17.51
CA LYS A 513 45.21 28.33 -18.86
C LYS A 513 44.64 29.48 -19.69
N GLU A 514 45.51 30.34 -20.20
CA GLU A 514 45.11 31.44 -21.07
C GLU A 514 44.58 30.90 -22.41
N PRO A 515 43.46 31.45 -22.94
CA PRO A 515 43.03 31.16 -24.31
C PRO A 515 44.04 31.74 -25.31
N THR A 516 44.17 31.09 -26.48
CA THR A 516 44.94 31.61 -27.62
C THR A 516 44.02 31.73 -28.85
N TYR A 517 44.52 32.25 -29.97
CA TYR A 517 43.78 32.27 -31.23
C TYR A 517 43.50 30.87 -31.79
N THR A 518 44.19 29.84 -31.31
CA THR A 518 44.09 28.46 -31.82
C THR A 518 43.61 27.45 -30.77
N SER A 519 43.62 27.76 -29.47
CA SER A 519 43.22 26.87 -28.36
C SER A 519 42.37 27.55 -27.28
N THR A 520 41.41 26.84 -26.67
CA THR A 520 40.59 27.35 -25.55
C THR A 520 41.41 27.50 -24.27
N GLY A 521 40.98 28.42 -23.40
CA GLY A 521 41.53 28.59 -22.04
C GLY A 521 40.65 27.91 -20.99
N THR A 522 41.08 27.92 -19.73
CA THR A 522 40.30 27.39 -18.59
C THR A 522 40.41 28.29 -17.36
N LYS A 523 39.29 28.47 -16.65
CA LYS A 523 39.19 29.23 -15.40
C LYS A 523 38.72 28.32 -14.27
N LYS A 524 39.43 28.33 -13.13
CA LYS A 524 39.11 27.54 -11.94
C LYS A 524 38.52 28.45 -10.87
N TYR A 525 37.31 28.14 -10.39
CA TYR A 525 36.69 28.82 -9.25
C TYR A 525 36.90 28.02 -7.99
N THR A 526 37.08 28.70 -6.86
CA THR A 526 37.16 28.09 -5.52
C THR A 526 36.04 28.65 -4.66
N CYS A 527 35.26 27.79 -4.01
CA CYS A 527 34.23 28.21 -3.07
C CYS A 527 34.89 28.84 -1.84
N THR A 528 34.59 30.11 -1.54
CA THR A 528 35.13 30.82 -0.37
C THR A 528 34.63 30.25 0.96
N ASN A 529 33.53 29.51 0.92
CA ASN A 529 32.90 28.95 2.10
C ASN A 529 33.38 27.53 2.43
N CYS A 530 33.90 26.76 1.46
CA CYS A 530 34.31 25.36 1.69
C CYS A 530 35.47 24.82 0.85
N GLY A 531 36.08 25.64 0.00
CA GLY A 531 37.25 25.24 -0.77
C GLY A 531 36.99 24.31 -1.96
N GLU A 532 35.75 23.86 -2.21
CA GLU A 532 35.43 23.11 -3.43
C GLU A 532 35.76 23.90 -4.69
N THR A 533 36.10 23.22 -5.80
CA THR A 533 36.51 23.87 -7.03
C THR A 533 35.71 23.42 -8.25
N LYS A 534 35.34 24.36 -9.14
CA LYS A 534 34.74 24.07 -10.45
C LYS A 534 35.55 24.70 -11.58
N ILE A 535 35.52 24.09 -12.77
CA ILE A 535 36.27 24.56 -13.94
C ILE A 535 35.29 25.05 -15.02
N GLU A 536 35.53 26.25 -15.54
CA GLU A 536 34.83 26.82 -16.69
C GLU A 536 35.78 26.92 -17.88
N THR A 537 35.28 26.58 -19.07
CA THR A 537 36.05 26.72 -20.31
C THR A 537 35.97 28.15 -20.82
N ILE A 538 37.12 28.81 -20.99
CA ILE A 538 37.21 30.13 -21.62
C ILE A 538 37.33 29.92 -23.13
N ALA A 539 36.45 30.56 -23.91
CA ALA A 539 36.50 30.51 -25.37
C ALA A 539 37.86 30.99 -25.90
N LYS A 540 38.25 30.53 -27.10
CA LYS A 540 39.46 30.97 -27.80
C LYS A 540 39.48 32.50 -27.93
N LEU A 541 40.68 33.10 -27.92
CA LEU A 541 40.79 34.54 -28.17
C LEU A 541 40.23 34.84 -29.57
N VAL A 542 39.35 35.83 -29.62
CA VAL A 542 38.82 36.34 -30.89
C VAL A 542 39.87 37.29 -31.45
N CYS A 543 40.36 37.02 -32.66
CA CYS A 543 41.24 37.95 -33.37
C CYS A 543 40.42 39.20 -33.74
N THR A 544 40.53 40.26 -32.95
CA THR A 544 39.77 41.50 -33.11
C THR A 544 40.42 42.47 -34.11
N SER A 545 41.69 42.26 -34.47
CA SER A 545 42.41 43.04 -35.49
C SER A 545 43.21 42.12 -36.41
N HIS A 546 42.56 41.75 -37.49
CA HIS A 546 43.18 40.97 -38.55
C HIS A 546 43.99 41.88 -39.50
N VAL A 547 45.25 41.53 -39.75
CA VAL A 547 46.09 42.18 -40.77
C VAL A 547 45.97 41.40 -42.07
N TRP A 548 45.21 41.95 -43.02
CA TRP A 548 44.87 41.31 -44.29
C TRP A 548 45.87 41.67 -45.40
N ASP A 549 46.09 40.76 -46.35
CA ASP A 549 46.75 41.09 -47.63
C ASP A 549 45.87 42.01 -48.51
N SER A 550 46.38 42.41 -49.68
CA SER A 550 45.69 43.33 -50.60
C SER A 550 44.47 42.72 -51.31
N GLY A 551 44.21 41.43 -51.12
CA GLY A 551 43.10 40.68 -51.72
C GLY A 551 43.16 40.50 -53.24
N LYS A 552 42.47 39.47 -53.74
CA LYS A 552 42.39 39.15 -55.18
C LYS A 552 40.94 38.87 -55.59
N VAL A 553 40.46 39.54 -56.65
CA VAL A 553 39.15 39.25 -57.24
C VAL A 553 39.21 37.90 -57.93
N VAL A 554 38.31 37.00 -57.55
CA VAL A 554 38.25 35.63 -58.05
C VAL A 554 36.97 35.36 -58.85
N THR A 555 35.90 36.14 -58.65
CA THR A 555 34.64 36.09 -59.45
C THR A 555 33.98 37.48 -59.52
N ALA A 556 33.41 37.92 -60.64
CA ALA A 556 32.76 39.25 -60.78
C ALA A 556 31.21 39.20 -60.55
N PRO A 557 30.56 40.25 -60.01
CA PRO A 557 29.11 40.26 -59.66
C PRO A 557 28.15 40.58 -60.82
N THR A 558 26.90 40.10 -60.72
CA THR A 558 25.73 40.39 -61.59
C THR A 558 24.46 40.69 -60.75
N TYR A 559 23.29 40.98 -61.34
CA TYR A 559 22.00 41.13 -60.60
C TYR A 559 21.47 39.82 -60.00
N LYS A 560 21.94 38.66 -60.46
CA LYS A 560 21.47 37.34 -60.02
C LYS A 560 22.52 36.57 -59.22
N THR A 561 23.79 36.90 -59.35
CA THR A 561 24.91 36.19 -58.73
C THR A 561 25.94 37.18 -58.19
N GLU A 562 26.45 36.91 -57.00
CA GLU A 562 27.44 37.75 -56.34
C GLU A 562 28.85 37.49 -56.90
N GLY A 563 29.70 38.51 -56.88
CA GLY A 563 31.13 38.38 -57.16
C GLY A 563 31.88 38.08 -55.86
N ILE A 564 33.14 37.64 -55.94
CA ILE A 564 33.94 37.27 -54.77
C ILE A 564 35.36 37.81 -54.91
N LYS A 565 35.86 38.44 -53.84
CA LYS A 565 37.25 38.89 -53.67
C LYS A 565 37.82 38.27 -52.40
N LYS A 566 38.90 37.49 -52.50
CA LYS A 566 39.47 36.74 -51.38
C LYS A 566 40.69 37.44 -50.77
N TYR A 567 40.77 37.48 -49.45
CA TYR A 567 41.85 38.04 -48.63
C TYR A 567 42.36 37.00 -47.63
N THR A 568 43.64 37.05 -47.28
CA THR A 568 44.25 36.14 -46.29
C THR A 568 44.87 36.93 -45.14
N CYS A 569 44.52 36.58 -43.89
CA CYS A 569 45.08 37.23 -42.70
C CYS A 569 46.49 36.71 -42.43
N LYS A 570 47.46 37.62 -42.33
CA LYS A 570 48.86 37.30 -42.06
C LYS A 570 49.13 36.82 -40.63
N ASN A 571 48.23 37.06 -39.67
CA ASN A 571 48.44 36.76 -38.25
C ASN A 571 47.87 35.41 -37.78
N CYS A 572 46.83 34.88 -38.42
CA CYS A 572 46.13 33.68 -37.94
C CYS A 572 45.73 32.69 -39.05
N GLY A 573 46.12 32.95 -40.29
CA GLY A 573 45.84 32.08 -41.45
C GLY A 573 44.39 32.06 -41.92
N THR A 574 43.48 32.69 -41.17
CA THR A 574 42.08 32.83 -41.56
C THR A 574 41.99 33.56 -42.91
N THR A 575 41.35 32.95 -43.89
CA THR A 575 40.98 33.64 -45.14
C THR A 575 39.60 34.26 -44.97
N LYS A 576 39.42 35.51 -45.40
CA LYS A 576 38.09 36.08 -45.60
C LYS A 576 37.84 36.27 -47.08
N THR A 577 36.67 35.89 -47.54
CA THR A 577 36.17 36.30 -48.83
C THR A 577 35.23 37.48 -48.60
N GLU A 578 35.52 38.59 -49.25
CA GLU A 578 34.58 39.68 -49.41
C GLU A 578 33.73 39.39 -50.64
N THR A 579 32.46 39.17 -50.40
CA THR A 579 31.48 39.06 -51.48
C THR A 579 31.29 40.44 -52.09
N ILE A 580 31.61 40.57 -53.37
CA ILE A 580 31.23 41.74 -54.15
C ILE A 580 29.73 41.62 -54.38
N ALA A 581 28.95 42.50 -53.74
CA ALA A 581 27.51 42.39 -53.74
C ALA A 581 26.96 42.30 -55.17
N LYS A 582 26.03 41.36 -55.38
CA LYS A 582 25.11 41.45 -56.52
C LYS A 582 24.42 42.80 -56.46
N LEU A 583 24.13 43.39 -57.61
CA LEU A 583 23.42 44.66 -57.65
C LEU A 583 22.10 44.54 -56.85
N VAL A 584 21.95 45.37 -55.81
CA VAL A 584 20.97 45.16 -54.72
C VAL A 584 19.63 45.81 -55.05
N CYS A 585 18.56 45.01 -54.96
CA CYS A 585 17.19 45.53 -54.88
C CYS A 585 16.84 45.82 -53.41
N THR A 586 16.85 47.10 -53.01
CA THR A 586 16.73 47.54 -51.61
C THR A 586 15.30 47.70 -51.09
N LYS A 587 14.27 47.52 -51.94
CA LYS A 587 12.86 47.49 -51.52
C LYS A 587 12.16 46.29 -52.15
N HIS A 588 11.92 45.26 -51.35
CA HIS A 588 11.18 44.08 -51.79
C HIS A 588 9.67 44.36 -51.83
N ALA A 589 9.11 44.42 -53.03
CA ALA A 589 7.67 44.36 -53.24
C ALA A 589 7.21 42.90 -53.25
N TRP A 590 6.83 42.37 -52.08
CA TRP A 590 6.29 41.02 -51.95
C TRP A 590 4.88 40.96 -52.52
N ASP A 591 4.54 39.87 -53.22
CA ASP A 591 3.17 39.57 -53.57
C ASP A 591 2.33 39.19 -52.33
N ALA A 592 1.02 38.99 -52.52
CA ALA A 592 0.08 38.62 -51.46
C ALA A 592 0.34 37.22 -50.85
N GLY A 593 1.30 36.47 -51.41
CA GLY A 593 1.61 35.11 -51.06
C GLY A 593 0.56 34.11 -51.53
N VAL A 594 1.01 32.96 -52.01
CA VAL A 594 0.17 31.87 -52.48
C VAL A 594 0.31 30.70 -51.53
N VAL A 595 -0.82 30.13 -51.08
CA VAL A 595 -0.79 28.88 -50.32
C VAL A 595 -0.39 27.77 -51.28
N THR A 596 0.81 27.24 -51.11
CA THR A 596 1.41 26.21 -51.98
C THR A 596 1.11 24.81 -51.49
N LYS A 597 0.77 24.66 -50.20
CA LYS A 597 0.31 23.41 -49.60
C LYS A 597 -0.72 23.71 -48.53
N GLN A 598 -1.93 23.20 -48.65
CA GLN A 598 -2.96 23.40 -47.62
C GLN A 598 -2.65 22.52 -46.39
N PRO A 599 -2.83 23.04 -45.16
CA PRO A 599 -2.69 22.23 -43.96
C PRO A 599 -3.82 21.20 -43.88
N THR A 600 -3.51 20.01 -43.38
CA THR A 600 -4.48 18.96 -43.08
C THR A 600 -4.38 18.58 -41.60
N TYR A 601 -5.27 17.72 -41.11
CA TYR A 601 -5.16 17.14 -39.76
C TYR A 601 -3.91 16.26 -39.57
N LYS A 602 -3.21 15.88 -40.65
CA LYS A 602 -2.04 14.99 -40.61
C LYS A 602 -0.73 15.70 -41.01
N THR A 603 -0.80 16.73 -41.84
CA THR A 603 0.37 17.40 -42.45
C THR A 603 0.26 18.91 -42.39
N GLU A 604 1.37 19.61 -42.14
CA GLU A 604 1.43 21.07 -42.15
C GLU A 604 1.24 21.63 -43.57
N GLY A 605 0.71 22.85 -43.64
CA GLY A 605 0.59 23.63 -44.87
C GLY A 605 1.74 24.63 -45.03
N THR A 606 1.83 25.28 -46.19
CA THR A 606 2.90 26.22 -46.50
C THR A 606 2.40 27.33 -47.42
N LYS A 607 2.67 28.59 -47.05
CA LYS A 607 2.37 29.78 -47.87
C LYS A 607 3.68 30.39 -48.37
N LYS A 608 3.79 30.65 -49.67
CA LYS A 608 4.99 31.17 -50.34
C LYS A 608 4.74 32.57 -50.88
N TYR A 609 5.61 33.50 -50.55
CA TYR A 609 5.61 34.88 -51.04
C TYR A 609 6.78 35.08 -52.00
N THR A 610 6.55 35.79 -53.10
CA THR A 610 7.58 36.08 -54.11
C THR A 610 7.76 37.58 -54.26
N CYS A 611 9.00 38.05 -54.21
CA CYS A 611 9.31 39.45 -54.47
C CYS A 611 9.30 39.70 -55.98
N LYS A 612 8.46 40.62 -56.43
CA LYS A 612 8.31 40.96 -57.86
C LYS A 612 9.57 41.57 -58.50
N ASN A 613 10.50 42.10 -57.71
CA ASN A 613 11.66 42.86 -58.22
C ASN A 613 12.93 42.02 -58.40
N CYS A 614 13.13 40.97 -57.60
CA CYS A 614 14.34 40.16 -57.63
C CYS A 614 14.09 38.65 -57.62
N GLY A 615 12.82 38.24 -57.63
CA GLY A 615 12.41 36.83 -57.65
C GLY A 615 12.67 36.06 -56.35
N THR A 616 13.28 36.69 -55.33
CA THR A 616 13.48 36.06 -54.02
C THR A 616 12.14 35.63 -53.45
N THR A 617 12.07 34.43 -52.88
CA THR A 617 10.86 33.90 -52.26
C THR A 617 11.08 33.64 -50.78
N LYS A 618 10.05 33.84 -49.96
CA LYS A 618 10.02 33.39 -48.56
C LYS A 618 8.80 32.51 -48.33
N THR A 619 8.92 31.55 -47.41
CA THR A 619 7.83 30.63 -47.07
C THR A 619 7.50 30.72 -45.59
N GLU A 620 6.24 30.54 -45.27
CA GLU A 620 5.69 30.55 -43.92
C GLU A 620 4.91 29.24 -43.70
N THR A 621 5.16 28.57 -42.57
CA THR A 621 4.52 27.31 -42.21
C THR A 621 3.13 27.58 -41.64
N ILE A 622 2.14 26.87 -42.17
CA ILE A 622 0.76 26.90 -41.64
C ILE A 622 0.57 25.65 -40.78
N ALA A 623 0.25 25.84 -39.50
CA ALA A 623 0.06 24.76 -38.54
C ALA A 623 -1.00 23.74 -38.99
N LYS A 624 -0.84 22.48 -38.57
CA LYS A 624 -1.82 21.41 -38.83
C LYS A 624 -3.18 21.78 -38.26
N LEU A 625 -4.24 21.31 -38.90
CA LEU A 625 -5.59 21.47 -38.36
C LEU A 625 -5.74 20.65 -37.07
N VAL A 626 -6.32 21.26 -36.03
CA VAL A 626 -6.56 20.59 -34.75
C VAL A 626 -7.93 19.94 -34.76
N CYS A 627 -7.97 18.63 -34.51
CA CYS A 627 -9.22 17.88 -34.41
C CYS A 627 -9.75 17.99 -32.98
N THR A 628 -10.69 18.91 -32.75
CA THR A 628 -11.32 19.16 -31.44
C THR A 628 -12.45 18.18 -31.13
N THR A 629 -12.93 17.41 -32.12
CA THR A 629 -14.00 16.41 -31.94
C THR A 629 -13.67 15.15 -32.74
N HIS A 630 -13.48 14.03 -32.04
CA HIS A 630 -13.07 12.77 -32.66
C HIS A 630 -14.26 11.90 -33.08
N ALA A 631 -14.33 11.55 -34.37
CA ALA A 631 -15.27 10.57 -34.91
C ALA A 631 -14.60 9.18 -34.97
N TRP A 632 -14.77 8.39 -33.91
CA TRP A 632 -14.19 7.05 -33.78
C TRP A 632 -14.89 6.03 -34.70
N ASP A 633 -14.16 5.03 -35.18
CA ASP A 633 -14.73 3.86 -35.87
C ASP A 633 -15.47 2.90 -34.90
N ASN A 634 -15.96 1.78 -35.43
CA ASN A 634 -16.68 0.78 -34.63
C ASN A 634 -15.74 -0.02 -33.68
N GLY A 635 -14.43 0.22 -33.78
CA GLY A 635 -13.39 -0.49 -33.05
C GLY A 635 -13.20 -1.94 -33.50
N THR A 636 -11.97 -2.43 -33.40
CA THR A 636 -11.60 -3.81 -33.68
C THR A 636 -11.14 -4.51 -32.41
N VAL A 637 -11.67 -5.71 -32.13
CA VAL A 637 -11.22 -6.53 -30.99
C VAL A 637 -9.87 -7.14 -31.35
N THR A 638 -8.80 -6.62 -30.77
CA THR A 638 -7.43 -7.10 -30.97
C THR A 638 -7.06 -8.23 -30.02
N LYS A 639 -7.74 -8.31 -28.87
CA LYS A 639 -7.62 -9.40 -27.90
C LYS A 639 -8.99 -9.76 -27.34
N LYS A 640 -9.43 -11.01 -27.46
CA LYS A 640 -10.71 -11.46 -26.88
C LYS A 640 -10.59 -11.61 -25.35
N ALA A 641 -11.66 -11.24 -24.63
CA ALA A 641 -11.73 -11.47 -23.19
C ALA A 641 -11.96 -12.96 -22.89
N THR A 642 -11.37 -13.43 -21.79
CA THR A 642 -11.60 -14.76 -21.21
C THR A 642 -12.16 -14.62 -19.80
N TYR A 643 -12.41 -15.72 -19.10
CA TYR A 643 -12.78 -15.66 -17.68
C TYR A 643 -11.63 -15.12 -16.82
N THR A 644 -10.36 -15.39 -17.18
CA THR A 644 -9.18 -15.03 -16.38
C THR A 644 -8.41 -13.81 -16.89
N ALA A 645 -8.68 -13.32 -18.11
CA ALA A 645 -7.96 -12.18 -18.70
C ALA A 645 -8.89 -11.22 -19.46
N THR A 646 -8.62 -9.92 -19.37
CA THR A 646 -9.37 -8.87 -20.10
C THR A 646 -9.07 -8.92 -21.60
N GLY A 647 -10.03 -8.46 -22.40
CA GLY A 647 -9.86 -8.24 -23.83
C GLY A 647 -9.50 -6.78 -24.14
N VAL A 648 -9.20 -6.50 -25.41
CA VAL A 648 -8.85 -5.15 -25.88
C VAL A 648 -9.61 -4.86 -27.16
N ARG A 649 -10.24 -3.68 -27.22
CA ARG A 649 -10.81 -3.11 -28.43
C ARG A 649 -10.08 -1.80 -28.78
N LYS A 650 -9.53 -1.74 -29.99
CA LYS A 650 -8.84 -0.56 -30.52
C LYS A 650 -9.77 0.22 -31.43
N TYR A 651 -9.86 1.53 -31.21
CA TYR A 651 -10.65 2.48 -32.01
C TYR A 651 -9.72 3.42 -32.75
N THR A 652 -10.07 3.77 -33.98
CA THR A 652 -9.34 4.74 -34.80
C THR A 652 -10.26 5.90 -35.18
N CYS A 653 -9.81 7.13 -34.95
CA CYS A 653 -10.53 8.31 -35.38
C CYS A 653 -10.46 8.41 -36.90
N LYS A 654 -11.61 8.40 -37.56
CA LYS A 654 -11.71 8.47 -39.03
C LYS A 654 -11.20 9.80 -39.59
N THR A 655 -11.22 10.86 -38.78
CA THR A 655 -10.87 12.24 -39.20
C THR A 655 -9.36 12.51 -39.12
N CYS A 656 -8.72 12.20 -37.98
CA CYS A 656 -7.31 12.54 -37.75
C CYS A 656 -6.37 11.32 -37.66
N GLY A 657 -6.91 10.09 -37.55
CA GLY A 657 -6.11 8.88 -37.40
C GLY A 657 -5.58 8.63 -35.98
N ALA A 658 -5.93 9.47 -35.00
CA ALA A 658 -5.67 9.19 -33.60
C ALA A 658 -6.26 7.83 -33.21
N ALA A 659 -5.60 7.08 -32.34
CA ALA A 659 -6.06 5.79 -31.87
C ALA A 659 -6.29 5.82 -30.36
N LYS A 660 -7.35 5.15 -29.90
CA LYS A 660 -7.56 4.88 -28.48
C LYS A 660 -7.86 3.40 -28.27
N GLN A 661 -7.53 2.90 -27.09
CA GLN A 661 -7.83 1.53 -26.70
C GLN A 661 -8.77 1.54 -25.50
N VAL A 662 -9.61 0.53 -25.43
CA VAL A 662 -10.56 0.35 -24.33
C VAL A 662 -10.56 -1.11 -23.93
N THR A 663 -10.53 -1.33 -22.63
CA THR A 663 -10.48 -2.66 -22.03
C THR A 663 -11.86 -3.32 -22.10
N ILE A 664 -11.91 -4.56 -22.57
CA ILE A 664 -13.10 -5.40 -22.52
C ILE A 664 -13.03 -6.22 -21.22
N ALA A 665 -14.05 -6.07 -20.38
CA ALA A 665 -14.14 -6.80 -19.12
C ALA A 665 -14.06 -8.32 -19.31
N ARG A 666 -13.53 -9.02 -18.29
CA ARG A 666 -13.47 -10.49 -18.25
C ARG A 666 -14.87 -11.11 -18.32
N LEU A 667 -14.98 -12.33 -18.85
CA LEU A 667 -16.24 -13.06 -18.86
C LEU A 667 -16.66 -13.40 -17.42
N LYS A 668 -17.95 -13.24 -17.10
CA LYS A 668 -18.51 -13.53 -15.77
C LYS A 668 -19.21 -14.90 -15.76
N LEU A 669 -19.02 -15.69 -14.69
CA LEU A 669 -19.75 -16.95 -14.49
C LEU A 669 -21.16 -16.66 -13.96
N ALA A 670 -22.16 -17.38 -14.48
CA ALA A 670 -23.54 -17.23 -14.07
C ALA A 670 -23.74 -17.58 -12.58
N LYS A 671 -24.61 -16.81 -11.90
CA LYS A 671 -24.95 -17.01 -10.48
C LYS A 671 -25.53 -18.41 -10.23
N VAL A 672 -25.06 -19.05 -9.15
CA VAL A 672 -25.54 -20.38 -8.74
C VAL A 672 -26.54 -20.26 -7.61
N THR A 673 -27.76 -20.73 -7.86
CA THR A 673 -28.85 -20.81 -6.89
C THR A 673 -28.89 -22.21 -6.31
N VAL A 674 -28.64 -22.34 -5.00
CA VAL A 674 -28.70 -23.62 -4.28
C VAL A 674 -30.01 -23.74 -3.51
N LYS A 675 -30.53 -24.98 -3.46
CA LYS A 675 -31.65 -25.40 -2.60
C LYS A 675 -31.16 -26.50 -1.67
N SER A 676 -31.69 -26.52 -0.44
CA SER A 676 -31.39 -27.54 0.56
C SER A 676 -32.65 -28.29 0.97
N ALA A 677 -32.53 -29.61 1.17
CA ALA A 677 -33.60 -30.48 1.60
C ALA A 677 -33.08 -31.52 2.60
N GLN A 678 -33.92 -31.90 3.58
CA GLN A 678 -33.58 -32.99 4.47
C GLN A 678 -33.58 -34.34 3.74
N GLN A 679 -32.58 -35.16 4.03
CA GLN A 679 -32.50 -36.55 3.62
C GLN A 679 -32.23 -37.42 4.86
N ALA A 680 -32.55 -38.71 4.82
CA ALA A 680 -32.25 -39.61 5.93
C ALA A 680 -30.74 -39.60 6.23
N GLY A 681 -30.37 -39.11 7.41
CA GLY A 681 -28.97 -39.03 7.85
C GLY A 681 -28.15 -37.87 7.26
N ALA A 682 -28.74 -36.99 6.43
CA ALA A 682 -27.97 -36.01 5.66
C ALA A 682 -28.81 -34.79 5.22
N ILE A 683 -28.14 -33.79 4.64
CA ILE A 683 -28.78 -32.71 3.88
C ILE A 683 -28.43 -32.87 2.40
N LYS A 684 -29.44 -32.88 1.53
CA LYS A 684 -29.26 -32.87 0.07
C LYS A 684 -29.29 -31.44 -0.43
N LEU A 685 -28.28 -31.08 -1.22
CA LEU A 685 -28.15 -29.82 -1.93
C LEU A 685 -28.35 -30.06 -3.43
N THR A 686 -29.03 -29.14 -4.09
CA THR A 686 -29.21 -29.12 -5.55
C THR A 686 -29.10 -27.69 -6.06
N TRP A 687 -28.48 -27.47 -7.21
CA TRP A 687 -28.28 -26.12 -7.78
C TRP A 687 -28.40 -26.09 -9.31
N ASN A 688 -28.57 -24.90 -9.90
CA ASN A 688 -28.61 -24.74 -11.36
C ASN A 688 -27.22 -24.84 -11.99
N LYS A 689 -27.19 -25.30 -13.25
CA LYS A 689 -25.96 -25.27 -14.07
C LYS A 689 -25.55 -23.82 -14.37
N ALA A 690 -24.25 -23.56 -14.42
CA ALA A 690 -23.65 -22.27 -14.70
C ALA A 690 -22.84 -22.38 -16.00
N SER A 691 -23.12 -21.53 -16.99
CA SER A 691 -22.41 -21.54 -18.27
C SER A 691 -20.94 -21.16 -18.07
N GLY A 692 -20.05 -21.86 -18.78
CA GLY A 692 -18.59 -21.65 -18.69
C GLY A 692 -17.93 -22.20 -17.42
N ALA A 693 -18.66 -22.91 -16.54
CA ALA A 693 -18.08 -23.48 -15.33
C ALA A 693 -17.23 -24.72 -15.62
N SER A 694 -16.04 -24.80 -15.01
CA SER A 694 -15.21 -26.01 -14.90
C SER A 694 -15.67 -26.94 -13.76
N GLY A 695 -16.33 -26.39 -12.74
CA GLY A 695 -16.91 -27.16 -11.65
C GLY A 695 -17.62 -26.29 -10.61
N TYR A 696 -17.88 -26.88 -9.44
CA TYR A 696 -18.54 -26.21 -8.31
C TYR A 696 -17.81 -26.48 -6.99
N LYS A 697 -17.69 -25.44 -6.17
CA LYS A 697 -17.25 -25.51 -4.77
C LYS A 697 -18.46 -25.35 -3.85
N ILE A 698 -18.67 -26.31 -2.95
CA ILE A 698 -19.78 -26.37 -2.00
C ILE A 698 -19.24 -25.94 -0.64
N TYR A 699 -19.84 -24.90 -0.07
CA TYR A 699 -19.44 -24.35 1.22
C TYR A 699 -20.56 -24.52 2.25
N ARG A 700 -20.17 -24.61 3.52
CA ARG A 700 -21.08 -24.72 4.66
C ARG A 700 -20.59 -23.90 5.84
N ARG A 701 -21.52 -23.30 6.58
CA ARG A 701 -21.30 -22.73 7.92
C ARG A 701 -22.43 -23.04 8.89
N THR A 702 -22.16 -22.79 10.18
CA THR A 702 -23.16 -22.70 11.26
C THR A 702 -23.51 -21.23 11.52
N ALA A 703 -24.48 -20.95 12.41
CA ALA A 703 -24.98 -19.59 12.64
C ALA A 703 -23.88 -18.57 13.07
N LYS A 704 -22.87 -19.02 13.80
CA LYS A 704 -21.75 -18.18 14.30
C LYS A 704 -20.40 -18.49 13.63
N GLY A 705 -20.39 -19.31 12.58
CA GLY A 705 -19.15 -19.78 11.94
C GLY A 705 -18.91 -19.18 10.56
N ARG A 706 -17.66 -19.22 10.10
CA ARG A 706 -17.28 -18.85 8.73
C ARG A 706 -17.61 -19.99 7.73
N TYR A 707 -17.76 -19.64 6.45
CA TYR A 707 -17.96 -20.62 5.38
C TYR A 707 -16.71 -21.47 5.16
N VAL A 708 -16.86 -22.79 5.22
CA VAL A 708 -15.79 -23.74 4.92
C VAL A 708 -16.17 -24.52 3.66
N CYS A 709 -15.23 -24.67 2.73
CA CYS A 709 -15.42 -25.51 1.55
C CYS A 709 -15.44 -26.98 1.97
N ILE A 710 -16.58 -27.64 1.85
CA ILE A 710 -16.76 -29.04 2.25
C ILE A 710 -16.61 -30.01 1.07
N LYS A 711 -16.73 -29.53 -0.17
CA LYS A 711 -16.54 -30.35 -1.37
C LYS A 711 -16.30 -29.51 -2.62
N THR A 712 -15.48 -30.02 -3.54
CA THR A 712 -15.36 -29.54 -4.93
C THR A 712 -15.81 -30.65 -5.89
N VAL A 713 -16.57 -30.30 -6.91
CA VAL A 713 -17.11 -31.24 -7.93
C VAL A 713 -16.94 -30.69 -9.34
N LYS A 714 -16.94 -31.57 -10.35
CA LYS A 714 -16.80 -31.19 -11.77
C LYS A 714 -18.10 -30.55 -12.33
N SER A 715 -18.00 -29.86 -13.46
CA SER A 715 -19.09 -29.06 -14.07
C SER A 715 -20.37 -29.83 -14.43
N GLY A 716 -20.28 -31.15 -14.61
CA GLY A 716 -21.44 -32.02 -14.82
C GLY A 716 -22.28 -32.30 -13.57
N THR A 717 -21.82 -31.91 -12.38
CA THR A 717 -22.49 -32.22 -11.11
C THR A 717 -23.29 -31.03 -10.58
N THR A 718 -24.59 -31.24 -10.36
CA THR A 718 -25.52 -30.20 -9.85
C THR A 718 -26.22 -30.60 -8.53
N SER A 719 -25.70 -31.61 -7.84
CA SER A 719 -26.21 -32.03 -6.52
C SER A 719 -25.11 -32.59 -5.61
N TYR A 720 -25.29 -32.44 -4.31
CA TYR A 720 -24.38 -32.95 -3.28
C TYR A 720 -25.15 -33.36 -2.02
N VAL A 721 -24.67 -34.38 -1.30
CA VAL A 721 -25.29 -34.86 -0.05
C VAL A 721 -24.30 -34.70 1.10
N ASP A 722 -24.56 -33.77 2.01
CA ASP A 722 -23.78 -33.58 3.22
C ASP A 722 -24.24 -34.55 4.32
N LYS A 723 -23.44 -35.60 4.54
CA LYS A 723 -23.67 -36.63 5.57
C LYS A 723 -23.04 -36.28 6.93
N THR A 724 -22.29 -35.18 7.02
CA THR A 724 -21.51 -34.81 8.22
C THR A 724 -22.30 -33.93 9.20
N VAL A 725 -23.58 -33.74 8.94
CA VAL A 725 -24.49 -32.85 9.68
C VAL A 725 -24.91 -33.44 11.03
N LYS A 726 -24.92 -32.61 12.07
CA LYS A 726 -25.32 -32.97 13.44
C LYS A 726 -26.72 -32.44 13.74
N SER A 727 -27.58 -33.29 14.31
CA SER A 727 -28.99 -32.95 14.60
C SER A 727 -29.10 -31.78 15.57
N GLY A 728 -30.06 -30.88 15.34
CA GLY A 728 -30.32 -29.71 16.17
C GLY A 728 -29.62 -28.44 15.69
N ASN A 729 -28.69 -28.54 14.74
CA ASN A 729 -27.97 -27.40 14.20
C ASN A 729 -28.62 -26.86 12.91
N ARG A 730 -28.65 -25.53 12.79
CA ARG A 730 -28.96 -24.85 11.54
C ARG A 730 -27.68 -24.69 10.73
N TYR A 731 -27.75 -25.14 9.48
CA TYR A 731 -26.68 -25.04 8.51
C TYR A 731 -27.05 -24.08 7.40
N TYR A 732 -26.05 -23.37 6.91
CA TYR A 732 -26.13 -22.45 5.79
C TYR A 732 -25.17 -22.94 4.72
N TYR A 733 -25.64 -23.04 3.48
CA TYR A 733 -24.88 -23.55 2.34
C TYR A 733 -24.88 -22.54 1.22
N CYS A 734 -23.73 -22.43 0.56
CA CYS A 734 -23.64 -21.82 -0.76
C CYS A 734 -22.85 -22.71 -1.70
N VAL A 735 -23.10 -22.55 -3.00
CA VAL A 735 -22.39 -23.25 -4.05
C VAL A 735 -21.91 -22.21 -5.05
N LYS A 736 -20.61 -22.22 -5.36
CA LYS A 736 -20.01 -21.31 -6.34
C LYS A 736 -19.51 -22.14 -7.52
N ALA A 737 -19.87 -21.77 -8.74
CA ALA A 737 -19.22 -22.30 -9.93
C ALA A 737 -17.79 -21.75 -10.01
N TYR A 738 -16.85 -22.50 -10.58
CA TYR A 738 -15.49 -22.03 -10.80
C TYR A 738 -15.00 -22.28 -12.22
N ASN A 739 -14.12 -21.43 -12.72
CA ASN A 739 -13.31 -21.64 -13.94
C ASN A 739 -11.95 -20.95 -13.73
N GLY A 740 -10.88 -21.73 -13.60
CA GLY A 740 -9.61 -21.26 -13.03
C GLY A 740 -9.81 -20.70 -11.61
N ASN A 741 -9.31 -19.49 -11.37
CA ASN A 741 -9.45 -18.77 -10.09
C ASN A 741 -10.76 -17.98 -9.97
N VAL A 742 -11.57 -17.92 -11.04
CA VAL A 742 -12.83 -17.17 -11.05
C VAL A 742 -13.93 -17.98 -10.37
N LEU A 743 -14.68 -17.33 -9.48
CA LEU A 743 -15.85 -17.90 -8.83
C LEU A 743 -17.13 -17.16 -9.22
N SER A 744 -18.24 -17.88 -9.37
CA SER A 744 -19.54 -17.25 -9.57
C SER A 744 -20.09 -16.64 -8.28
N GLY A 745 -21.01 -15.70 -8.43
CA GLY A 745 -21.96 -15.36 -7.36
C GLY A 745 -22.83 -16.57 -6.97
N TYR A 746 -23.50 -16.49 -5.83
CA TYR A 746 -24.32 -17.57 -5.29
C TYR A 746 -25.59 -17.05 -4.57
N THR A 747 -26.53 -17.96 -4.28
CA THR A 747 -27.56 -17.76 -3.25
C THR A 747 -27.23 -18.59 -2.02
N GLU A 748 -27.73 -18.18 -0.85
CA GLU A 748 -27.62 -18.94 0.38
C GLU A 748 -28.87 -19.81 0.59
N ALA A 749 -28.69 -21.08 0.93
CA ALA A 749 -29.76 -21.94 1.42
C ALA A 749 -29.51 -22.31 2.88
N SER A 750 -30.51 -22.11 3.74
CA SER A 750 -30.43 -22.50 5.15
C SER A 750 -31.45 -23.56 5.53
N ILE A 751 -31.06 -24.49 6.40
CA ILE A 751 -31.95 -25.54 6.88
C ILE A 751 -31.55 -26.00 8.28
N LEU A 752 -32.54 -26.23 9.15
CA LEU A 752 -32.34 -26.89 10.43
C LEU A 752 -32.34 -28.41 10.20
N TYR A 753 -31.24 -29.08 10.56
CA TYR A 753 -31.19 -30.54 10.47
C TYR A 753 -31.79 -31.18 11.73
N ILE A 754 -32.74 -32.09 11.54
CA ILE A 754 -33.37 -32.87 12.61
C ILE A 754 -33.28 -34.35 12.20
N LYS A 755 -32.53 -35.15 12.97
CA LYS A 755 -32.42 -36.58 12.72
C LYS A 755 -33.79 -37.26 12.89
N ALA A 756 -34.10 -38.21 12.02
CA ALA A 756 -35.32 -39.00 12.12
C ALA A 756 -35.36 -39.76 13.46
N PRO A 757 -36.52 -39.82 14.15
CA PRO A 757 -36.63 -40.54 15.40
C PRO A 757 -36.47 -42.04 15.18
N VAL A 758 -35.79 -42.71 16.11
CA VAL A 758 -35.72 -44.18 16.14
C VAL A 758 -36.93 -44.68 16.92
N VAL A 759 -37.82 -45.40 16.25
CA VAL A 759 -39.13 -45.82 16.78
C VAL A 759 -39.14 -47.31 17.09
N THR A 760 -39.73 -47.66 18.23
CA THR A 760 -40.08 -49.02 18.64
C THR A 760 -41.59 -49.14 18.75
N VAL A 761 -42.14 -50.28 18.37
CA VAL A 761 -43.59 -50.54 18.38
C VAL A 761 -43.82 -51.91 19.02
N ARG A 762 -44.77 -52.00 19.96
CA ARG A 762 -45.13 -53.25 20.63
C ARG A 762 -46.64 -53.34 20.89
N LYS A 763 -47.16 -54.55 21.05
CA LYS A 763 -48.53 -54.80 21.50
C LYS A 763 -48.69 -54.35 22.97
N SER A 764 -49.88 -53.90 23.32
CA SER A 764 -50.29 -53.48 24.66
C SER A 764 -51.75 -53.89 24.85
N ALA A 765 -52.17 -54.16 26.09
CA ALA A 765 -53.57 -54.51 26.37
C ALA A 765 -54.57 -53.47 25.82
N GLN A 766 -54.17 -52.19 25.84
CA GLN A 766 -54.98 -51.05 25.40
C GLN A 766 -54.78 -50.66 23.93
N GLY A 767 -53.91 -51.33 23.17
CA GLY A 767 -53.63 -51.00 21.76
C GLY A 767 -52.20 -51.22 21.31
N VAL A 768 -51.72 -50.40 20.39
CA VAL A 768 -50.32 -50.46 19.91
C VAL A 768 -49.51 -49.36 20.58
N LYS A 769 -48.48 -49.71 21.36
CA LYS A 769 -47.62 -48.74 22.04
C LYS A 769 -46.39 -48.43 21.19
N LEU A 770 -46.19 -47.14 20.91
CA LEU A 770 -45.02 -46.59 20.22
C LEU A 770 -44.13 -45.86 21.22
N SER A 771 -42.81 -45.99 21.08
CA SER A 771 -41.83 -45.24 21.88
C SER A 771 -40.63 -44.87 21.03
N TRP A 772 -40.08 -43.66 21.21
CA TRP A 772 -38.97 -43.17 20.40
C TRP A 772 -37.97 -42.31 21.19
N LYS A 773 -36.72 -42.24 20.69
CA LYS A 773 -35.68 -41.38 21.28
C LYS A 773 -35.87 -39.91 20.90
N LYS A 774 -35.47 -39.01 21.80
CA LYS A 774 -35.50 -37.56 21.57
C LYS A 774 -34.61 -37.19 20.38
N SER A 775 -35.16 -36.47 19.41
CA SER A 775 -34.44 -35.89 18.27
C SER A 775 -34.06 -34.45 18.59
N ALA A 776 -32.75 -34.15 18.63
CA ALA A 776 -32.26 -32.81 18.95
C ALA A 776 -32.78 -31.77 17.94
N GLY A 777 -33.28 -30.66 18.45
CA GLY A 777 -33.93 -29.59 17.66
C GLY A 777 -35.43 -29.78 17.41
N ALA A 778 -36.05 -30.91 17.79
CA ALA A 778 -37.49 -31.12 17.64
C ALA A 778 -38.32 -30.34 18.68
N LYS A 779 -39.46 -29.78 18.26
CA LYS A 779 -40.46 -29.13 19.13
C LYS A 779 -41.73 -29.97 19.30
N LYS A 780 -42.05 -30.84 18.34
CA LYS A 780 -43.16 -31.80 18.38
C LYS A 780 -42.85 -33.06 17.58
N TYR A 781 -43.62 -34.13 17.81
CA TYR A 781 -43.61 -35.35 17.00
C TYR A 781 -44.99 -35.62 16.41
N ILE A 782 -45.02 -36.07 15.16
CA ILE A 782 -46.26 -36.49 14.49
C ILE A 782 -46.14 -37.98 14.16
N VAL A 783 -47.10 -38.76 14.68
CA VAL A 783 -47.23 -40.19 14.42
C VAL A 783 -48.17 -40.38 13.24
N TYR A 784 -47.71 -41.11 12.24
CA TYR A 784 -48.52 -41.50 11.09
C TYR A 784 -48.76 -43.01 11.11
N ARG A 785 -49.93 -43.41 10.62
CA ARG A 785 -50.35 -44.80 10.50
C ARG A 785 -50.95 -45.06 9.12
N LYS A 786 -50.73 -46.27 8.58
CA LYS A 786 -51.49 -46.82 7.45
C LYS A 786 -51.84 -48.29 7.65
N THR A 787 -52.83 -48.77 6.91
CA THR A 787 -53.10 -50.21 6.66
C THR A 787 -52.24 -50.71 5.50
N PRO A 788 -52.21 -52.03 5.17
CA PRO A 788 -51.42 -52.55 4.06
C PRO A 788 -51.71 -51.87 2.71
N THR A 789 -52.98 -51.59 2.43
CA THR A 789 -53.46 -50.97 1.18
C THR A 789 -53.69 -49.46 1.30
N GLY A 790 -53.58 -48.88 2.50
CA GLY A 790 -53.91 -47.47 2.75
C GLY A 790 -52.73 -46.50 2.59
N LYS A 791 -53.04 -45.19 2.57
CA LYS A 791 -52.04 -44.11 2.65
C LYS A 791 -51.74 -43.73 4.10
N TYR A 792 -50.55 -43.20 4.37
CA TYR A 792 -50.20 -42.68 5.69
C TYR A 792 -51.07 -41.49 6.07
N ARG A 793 -51.68 -41.55 7.25
CA ARG A 793 -52.45 -40.44 7.85
C ARG A 793 -51.87 -40.11 9.22
N ALA A 794 -51.83 -38.82 9.56
CA ALA A 794 -51.44 -38.39 10.90
C ALA A 794 -52.51 -38.84 11.88
N VAL A 795 -52.12 -39.62 12.89
CA VAL A 795 -53.02 -40.15 13.93
C VAL A 795 -52.79 -39.50 15.29
N LYS A 796 -51.61 -38.90 15.50
CA LYS A 796 -51.33 -38.14 16.72
C LYS A 796 -50.24 -37.11 16.51
N THR A 797 -50.39 -35.95 17.15
CA THR A 797 -49.30 -34.99 17.39
C THR A 797 -49.05 -34.88 18.88
N VAL A 798 -47.79 -34.90 19.31
CA VAL A 798 -47.38 -34.74 20.71
C VAL A 798 -46.23 -33.75 20.84
N THR A 799 -46.06 -33.16 22.02
CA THR A 799 -44.97 -32.21 22.28
C THR A 799 -43.61 -32.91 22.31
N ALA A 800 -42.51 -32.16 22.23
CA ALA A 800 -41.16 -32.73 22.31
C ALA A 800 -40.84 -33.44 23.64
N LYS A 801 -41.61 -33.18 24.71
CA LYS A 801 -41.46 -33.84 26.02
C LYS A 801 -42.07 -35.25 26.03
N THR A 802 -43.02 -35.52 25.14
CA THR A 802 -43.69 -36.82 25.06
C THR A 802 -42.96 -37.75 24.09
N LEU A 803 -42.34 -38.81 24.63
CA LEU A 803 -41.52 -39.77 23.87
C LEU A 803 -42.18 -41.15 23.68
N SER A 804 -43.45 -41.27 24.09
CA SER A 804 -44.24 -42.51 24.00
C SER A 804 -45.71 -42.18 23.81
N TRP A 805 -46.42 -42.98 23.01
CA TRP A 805 -47.86 -42.87 22.80
C TRP A 805 -48.49 -44.23 22.46
N THR A 806 -49.70 -44.47 22.93
CA THR A 806 -50.46 -45.70 22.65
C THR A 806 -51.62 -45.41 21.72
N ASP A 807 -51.62 -46.06 20.55
CA ASP A 807 -52.74 -46.06 19.60
C ASP A 807 -53.84 -47.00 20.08
N LYS A 808 -54.80 -46.43 20.81
CA LYS A 808 -55.98 -47.16 21.32
C LYS A 808 -56.97 -47.53 20.20
N THR A 809 -56.86 -46.90 19.03
CA THR A 809 -57.83 -47.02 17.92
C THR A 809 -57.51 -48.14 16.92
N ALA A 810 -56.32 -48.76 17.01
CA ALA A 810 -55.97 -49.91 16.16
C ALA A 810 -56.95 -51.09 16.42
N LYS A 811 -57.38 -51.87 15.44
CA LYS A 811 -58.29 -53.02 15.68
C LYS A 811 -57.51 -54.32 15.89
N LYS A 812 -57.94 -55.19 16.82
CA LYS A 812 -57.33 -56.52 17.05
C LYS A 812 -57.34 -57.32 15.74
N GLY A 813 -56.27 -58.05 15.44
CA GLY A 813 -56.12 -58.84 14.22
C GLY A 813 -55.74 -58.05 12.96
N GLN A 814 -55.80 -56.70 12.98
CA GLN A 814 -55.45 -55.87 11.83
C GLN A 814 -53.94 -55.54 11.82
N THR A 815 -53.34 -55.59 10.63
CA THR A 815 -51.94 -55.14 10.42
C THR A 815 -51.89 -53.63 10.16
N TYR A 816 -50.97 -52.95 10.85
CA TYR A 816 -50.68 -51.53 10.69
C TYR A 816 -49.20 -51.27 10.47
N TYR A 817 -48.92 -50.15 9.81
CA TYR A 817 -47.58 -49.62 9.60
C TYR A 817 -47.49 -48.22 10.21
N TYR A 818 -46.47 -47.99 11.02
CA TYR A 818 -46.24 -46.72 11.71
C TYR A 818 -44.92 -46.08 11.30
N ILE A 819 -44.95 -44.75 11.19
CA ILE A 819 -43.76 -43.89 11.11
C ILE A 819 -43.96 -42.67 12.01
N VAL A 820 -42.85 -42.12 12.50
CA VAL A 820 -42.85 -40.89 13.29
C VAL A 820 -41.95 -39.87 12.63
N LYS A 821 -42.39 -38.61 12.58
CA LYS A 821 -41.59 -37.47 12.14
C LYS A 821 -41.39 -36.49 13.30
N ALA A 822 -40.16 -36.03 13.47
CA ALA A 822 -39.84 -34.92 14.36
C ALA A 822 -40.04 -33.60 13.61
N VAL A 823 -40.57 -32.57 14.29
CA VAL A 823 -40.94 -31.31 13.65
C VAL A 823 -40.50 -30.12 14.50
N ASN A 824 -39.98 -29.09 13.86
CA ASN A 824 -39.73 -27.77 14.44
C ASN A 824 -40.24 -26.69 13.49
N ASN A 825 -41.29 -25.97 13.90
CA ASN A 825 -42.02 -25.00 13.07
C ASN A 825 -42.41 -25.61 11.72
N LYS A 826 -41.92 -25.07 10.60
CA LYS A 826 -42.17 -25.56 9.24
C LYS A 826 -41.18 -26.66 8.79
N THR A 827 -40.19 -27.02 9.61
CA THR A 827 -39.15 -28.02 9.26
C THR A 827 -39.52 -29.40 9.77
N TYR A 828 -39.46 -30.41 8.89
CA TYR A 828 -39.75 -31.81 9.19
C TYR A 828 -38.48 -32.67 9.08
N SER A 829 -38.33 -33.64 9.98
CA SER A 829 -37.35 -34.70 9.81
C SER A 829 -37.74 -35.62 8.65
N ALA A 830 -36.77 -36.37 8.12
CA ALA A 830 -37.09 -37.61 7.42
C ALA A 830 -37.98 -38.52 8.29
N ALA A 831 -38.79 -39.37 7.67
CA ALA A 831 -39.59 -40.35 8.40
C ALA A 831 -38.69 -41.36 9.12
N SER A 832 -39.09 -41.81 10.32
CA SER A 832 -38.50 -43.00 10.92
C SER A 832 -38.61 -44.20 9.97
N PRO A 833 -37.74 -45.22 10.11
CA PRO A 833 -37.99 -46.51 9.48
C PRO A 833 -39.40 -47.01 9.78
N GLN A 834 -40.07 -47.53 8.75
CA GLN A 834 -41.41 -48.08 8.88
C GLN A 834 -41.41 -49.25 9.85
N LYS A 835 -42.36 -49.26 10.80
CA LYS A 835 -42.57 -50.38 11.73
C LYS A 835 -43.92 -51.03 11.47
N ARG A 836 -43.89 -52.33 11.16
CA ARG A 836 -45.07 -53.18 10.94
C ARG A 836 -45.45 -53.86 12.26
N ILE A 837 -46.75 -53.91 12.55
CA ILE A 837 -47.28 -54.70 13.67
C ILE A 837 -48.72 -55.15 13.36
N LYS A 838 -49.09 -56.36 13.76
CA LYS A 838 -50.49 -56.83 13.81
C LYS A 838 -50.95 -56.63 15.25
N ARG A 839 -52.02 -55.86 15.51
CA ARG A 839 -52.53 -55.63 16.88
C ARG A 839 -53.05 -56.93 17.46
#